data_AF-A0A2V5NFE6-F1
#
_entry.id   AF-A0A2V5NFE6-F1
#
_cell.length_a   1.000
_cell.length_b   1.000
_cell.length_c   1.000
_cell.angle_alpha   90.00
_cell.angle_beta   90.00
_cell.angle_gamma   90.00
#
_symmetry.space_group_name_H-M   'P 1'
#
loop_
_entity.id
_entity.type
_entity.pdbx_description
1 polymer ?
#
loop_
_entity_poly.entity_id
_entity_poly.type
_entity_poly.pdbx_seq_one_letter_code
_entity_poly.pdbx_strand_id
1 'polypeptide(L)'
;MPTIHDQIDEVLAAAVHNELTDDERRALHVHLVECAECRALHKEEQLMNKALGEIFTDEKPDFGFEKRMLYAFRRKAPPRASVAVFLVNLMRSRVTQLAAAAILLLALFEMGRFLTGEEMSIPFFRESRLASPPMAMNGQAAATDLVTSGGASFFPDKQGDAFVEAGRKSDTERDHNQAQEAVRSKSELGSAASVQAYRAKEGSPATTDDKRGTPLTSGQPAALLARASSNVPVTSASAATNAEEIGPSPSASAQRGPANRKLIRNARVDLEVRNFEEAVQQIGGFASEARGYIATSSSDKQENGKLRGEVVVKVLPENLDDFLEKLRGVGDLKNQIIGTDDVTKQYLDTDARLKNAQAMEQRLLEVLKRKSDDINDLLAVEKELGRVREQIEQMQGELKFMDTQAQFATVTIALAEKDMDVPAGFLLKERAQLALYAQDVEKSYNQIKALASPKIQITNATLDRDNAGRVSARISMLIAPEESDAVIAKVKALGRVDKFQLQTERVARGGQGMSEDAKTERDKVQLNVTIAREEQEAPLQQTTLRVRASSVSERAKELRNLAEKQNGRVRASSFARDPNGREFANVSLRVPMKNYGSLMQSLGALGKLENVSVHREERPDAQIDEANAPADISIQVYSQGKIVPDNTGVIATLRRTLAQGAAALMWSVQLIGVALAFLLPWLLPIALIIWGARLISRARASKRAR
;
A
#
# COMPACT_ATOMS: atom_id res chain seq x y z
N MET A 1 -12.49 -24.83 26.24
CA MET A 1 -13.16 -23.75 25.51
C MET A 1 -12.19 -22.58 25.49
N PRO A 2 -11.95 -21.93 24.35
CA PRO A 2 -11.07 -20.76 24.33
C PRO A 2 -11.58 -19.73 25.34
N THR A 3 -10.67 -19.12 26.08
CA THR A 3 -11.07 -18.08 27.05
C THR A 3 -11.33 -16.79 26.28
N ILE A 4 -12.26 -15.95 26.75
CA ILE A 4 -12.58 -14.65 26.12
C ILE A 4 -11.31 -13.79 25.95
N HIS A 5 -10.31 -14.00 26.80
CA HIS A 5 -9.02 -13.36 26.75
C HIS A 5 -8.24 -13.70 25.46
N ASP A 6 -8.31 -14.95 24.98
CA ASP A 6 -7.59 -15.41 23.78
C ASP A 6 -8.23 -14.91 22.47
N GLN A 7 -9.50 -14.49 22.52
CA GLN A 7 -10.27 -14.00 21.37
C GLN A 7 -10.76 -12.56 21.59
N ILE A 8 -10.08 -11.80 22.46
CA ILE A 8 -10.57 -10.50 22.90
C ILE A 8 -10.75 -9.54 21.71
N ASP A 9 -9.82 -9.53 20.74
CA ASP A 9 -9.90 -8.64 19.58
C ASP A 9 -11.14 -8.91 18.70
N GLU A 10 -11.47 -10.19 18.47
CA GLU A 10 -12.64 -10.60 17.68
C GLU A 10 -13.95 -10.23 18.40
N VAL A 11 -13.99 -10.45 19.71
CA VAL A 11 -15.15 -10.13 20.56
C VAL A 11 -15.34 -8.61 20.70
N LEU A 12 -14.26 -7.83 20.78
CA LEU A 12 -14.31 -6.36 20.84
C LEU A 12 -14.77 -5.76 19.51
N ALA A 13 -14.26 -6.27 18.38
CA ALA A 13 -14.73 -5.84 17.06
C ALA A 13 -16.24 -6.12 16.88
N ALA A 14 -16.70 -7.31 17.25
CA ALA A 14 -18.13 -7.65 17.24
C ALA A 14 -18.95 -6.76 18.20
N ALA A 15 -18.38 -6.34 19.34
CA ALA A 15 -19.03 -5.43 20.28
C ALA A 15 -19.27 -4.04 19.68
N VAL A 16 -18.28 -3.51 18.96
CA VAL A 16 -18.33 -2.19 18.32
C VAL A 16 -19.40 -2.13 17.22
N HIS A 17 -19.59 -3.23 16.48
CA HIS A 17 -20.60 -3.35 15.42
C HIS A 17 -21.96 -3.88 15.91
N ASN A 18 -22.12 -4.13 17.21
CA ASN A 18 -23.34 -4.66 17.83
C ASN A 18 -23.76 -6.04 17.29
N GLU A 19 -22.78 -6.90 16.98
CA GLU A 19 -22.97 -8.25 16.42
C GLU A 19 -22.90 -9.37 17.48
N LEU A 20 -22.62 -9.02 18.74
CA LEU A 20 -22.62 -9.97 19.86
C LEU A 20 -24.02 -10.46 20.22
N THR A 21 -24.13 -11.75 20.50
CA THR A 21 -25.32 -12.33 21.14
C THR A 21 -25.46 -11.86 22.60
N ASP A 22 -26.65 -11.95 23.18
CA ASP A 22 -26.90 -11.51 24.56
C ASP A 22 -26.11 -12.30 25.62
N ASP A 23 -25.72 -13.55 25.30
CA ASP A 23 -24.87 -14.37 26.16
C ASP A 23 -23.40 -13.92 26.07
N GLU A 24 -22.89 -13.66 24.87
CA GLU A 24 -21.52 -13.18 24.65
C GLU A 24 -21.33 -11.76 25.20
N ARG A 25 -22.33 -10.88 25.05
CA ARG A 25 -22.30 -9.52 25.60
C ARG A 25 -22.21 -9.54 27.13
N ARG A 26 -22.94 -10.46 27.79
CA ARG A 26 -22.84 -10.66 29.25
C ARG A 26 -21.48 -11.22 29.65
N ALA A 27 -20.96 -12.19 28.90
CA ALA A 27 -19.67 -12.80 29.18
C ALA A 27 -18.51 -11.80 29.00
N LEU A 28 -18.55 -10.98 27.95
CA LEU A 28 -17.61 -9.86 27.75
C LEU A 28 -17.70 -8.86 28.91
N HIS A 29 -18.91 -8.49 29.34
CA HIS A 29 -19.08 -7.53 30.43
C HIS A 29 -18.46 -8.03 31.74
N VAL A 30 -18.69 -9.31 32.10
CA VAL A 30 -18.06 -9.94 33.27
C VAL A 30 -16.54 -9.93 33.13
N HIS A 31 -16.01 -10.29 31.96
CA HIS A 31 -14.57 -10.33 31.72
C HIS A 31 -13.89 -8.95 31.81
N LEU A 32 -14.53 -7.89 31.30
CA LEU A 32 -14.00 -6.52 31.37
C LEU A 32 -13.98 -5.95 32.81
N VAL A 33 -14.80 -6.48 33.71
CA VAL A 33 -14.76 -6.15 35.14
C VAL A 33 -13.55 -6.80 35.81
N GLU A 34 -13.20 -8.01 35.40
CA GLU A 34 -12.11 -8.80 36.00
C GLU A 34 -10.72 -8.48 35.42
N CYS A 35 -10.62 -8.13 34.13
CA CYS A 35 -9.35 -7.87 33.45
C CYS A 35 -9.14 -6.38 33.11
N ALA A 36 -8.10 -5.78 33.69
CA ALA A 36 -7.76 -4.37 33.45
C ALA A 36 -7.21 -4.11 32.04
N GLU A 37 -6.45 -5.06 31.47
CA GLU A 37 -5.85 -4.93 30.13
C GLU A 37 -6.94 -4.96 29.04
N CYS A 38 -7.87 -5.93 29.10
CA CYS A 38 -8.98 -6.00 28.16
C CYS A 38 -9.91 -4.78 28.24
N ARG A 39 -10.03 -4.16 29.44
CA ARG A 39 -10.77 -2.90 29.61
C ARG A 39 -10.10 -1.72 28.92
N ALA A 40 -8.76 -1.67 28.90
CA ALA A 40 -8.02 -0.63 28.20
C ALA A 40 -8.21 -0.79 26.68
N LEU A 41 -8.06 -2.02 26.17
CA LEU A 41 -8.26 -2.34 24.74
C LEU A 41 -9.69 -2.00 24.27
N HIS A 42 -10.72 -2.34 25.04
CA HIS A 42 -12.10 -1.98 24.70
C HIS A 42 -12.32 -0.46 24.64
N LYS A 43 -11.65 0.33 25.49
CA LYS A 43 -11.74 1.79 25.43
C LYS A 43 -11.03 2.36 24.20
N GLU A 44 -9.89 1.80 23.83
CA GLU A 44 -9.14 2.20 22.64
C GLU A 44 -9.95 1.94 21.36
N GLU A 45 -10.53 0.75 21.23
CA GLU A 45 -11.44 0.39 20.12
C GLU A 45 -12.66 1.33 20.03
N GLN A 46 -13.28 1.66 21.17
CA GLN A 46 -14.39 2.63 21.19
C GLN A 46 -13.98 4.03 20.73
N LEU A 47 -12.78 4.49 21.10
CA LEU A 47 -12.25 5.79 20.69
C LEU A 47 -11.89 5.80 19.21
N MET A 48 -11.26 4.74 18.71
CA MET A 48 -10.94 4.55 17.29
C MET A 48 -12.20 4.55 16.43
N ASN A 49 -13.22 3.77 16.80
CA ASN A 49 -14.47 3.74 16.04
C ASN A 49 -15.22 5.08 16.09
N LYS A 50 -15.17 5.78 17.22
CA LYS A 50 -15.75 7.12 17.33
C LYS A 50 -15.02 8.13 16.42
N ALA A 51 -13.69 8.12 16.42
CA ALA A 51 -12.88 8.98 15.56
C ALA A 51 -13.13 8.70 14.07
N LEU A 52 -13.19 7.42 13.68
CA LEU A 52 -13.56 7.01 12.32
C LEU A 52 -14.98 7.50 11.97
N GLY A 53 -15.94 7.35 12.89
CA GLY A 53 -17.31 7.83 12.70
C GLY A 53 -17.42 9.35 12.49
N GLU A 54 -16.59 10.14 13.18
CA GLU A 54 -16.50 11.61 13.03
C GLU A 54 -15.75 12.02 11.75
N ILE A 55 -14.84 11.20 11.23
CA ILE A 55 -14.16 11.45 9.95
C ILE A 55 -15.11 11.18 8.77
N PHE A 56 -15.94 10.14 8.86
CA PHE A 56 -16.86 9.73 7.78
C PHE A 56 -18.27 10.34 7.87
N THR A 57 -18.51 11.32 8.75
CA THR A 57 -19.83 11.97 8.88
C THR A 57 -20.29 12.68 7.60
N ASP A 58 -19.36 13.19 6.80
CA ASP A 58 -19.63 13.91 5.55
C ASP A 58 -19.77 12.97 4.33
N GLU A 59 -19.53 11.67 4.51
CA GLU A 59 -19.52 10.67 3.44
C GLU A 59 -20.58 9.58 3.64
N LYS A 60 -21.69 9.91 4.32
CA LYS A 60 -22.88 9.07 4.30
C LYS A 60 -23.50 9.13 2.89
N PRO A 61 -23.60 8.01 2.16
CA PRO A 61 -24.14 8.03 0.80
C PRO A 61 -25.60 8.49 0.81
N ASP A 62 -25.96 9.27 -0.21
CA ASP A 62 -27.32 9.79 -0.44
C ASP A 62 -28.40 8.72 -0.17
N PHE A 63 -29.46 9.09 0.56
CA PHE A 63 -30.57 8.21 0.94
C PHE A 63 -31.24 7.54 -0.29
N GLY A 64 -31.08 8.13 -1.48
CA GLY A 64 -31.47 7.54 -2.75
C GLY A 64 -30.62 6.35 -3.18
N PHE A 65 -29.31 6.35 -2.90
CA PHE A 65 -28.37 5.26 -3.22
C PHE A 65 -28.64 4.02 -2.36
N GLU A 66 -28.85 4.22 -1.06
CA GLU A 66 -29.11 3.13 -0.11
C GLU A 66 -30.40 2.38 -0.44
N LYS A 67 -31.47 3.10 -0.83
CA LYS A 67 -32.71 2.50 -1.32
C LYS A 67 -32.52 1.70 -2.62
N ARG A 68 -31.67 2.17 -3.55
CA ARG A 68 -31.36 1.45 -4.79
C ARG A 68 -30.57 0.17 -4.53
N MET A 69 -29.62 0.21 -3.60
CA MET A 69 -28.83 -0.96 -3.22
C MET A 69 -29.69 -2.00 -2.47
N LEU A 70 -30.53 -1.56 -1.54
CA LEU A 70 -31.50 -2.42 -0.84
C LEU A 70 -32.53 -3.04 -1.79
N TYR A 71 -32.94 -2.33 -2.85
CA TYR A 71 -33.84 -2.88 -3.87
C TYR A 71 -33.16 -3.95 -4.74
N ALA A 72 -31.87 -3.76 -5.06
CA ALA A 72 -31.07 -4.74 -5.78
C ALA A 72 -30.79 -6.01 -4.95
N PHE A 73 -30.58 -5.86 -3.64
CA PHE A 73 -30.35 -6.97 -2.72
C PHE A 73 -31.63 -7.77 -2.42
N ARG A 74 -32.77 -7.09 -2.28
CA ARG A 74 -34.07 -7.74 -2.01
C ARG A 74 -34.59 -8.57 -3.20
N ARG A 75 -34.01 -8.39 -4.41
CA ARG A 75 -34.25 -9.24 -5.59
C ARG A 75 -33.28 -10.43 -5.73
N LYS A 76 -32.35 -10.63 -4.80
CA LYS A 76 -31.37 -11.73 -4.83
C LYS A 76 -31.52 -12.72 -3.66
N ALA A 77 -32.75 -12.94 -3.20
CA ALA A 77 -33.10 -14.06 -2.30
C ALA A 77 -33.91 -15.11 -3.09
N PRO A 78 -33.56 -16.41 -3.03
CA PRO A 78 -34.34 -17.46 -3.66
C PRO A 78 -35.60 -17.79 -2.84
N PRO A 79 -36.62 -18.42 -3.46
CA PRO A 79 -37.88 -18.74 -2.81
C PRO A 79 -37.79 -19.95 -1.86
N ARG A 80 -38.84 -20.06 -1.05
CA ARG A 80 -39.05 -20.92 0.11
C ARG A 80 -38.89 -22.43 -0.12
N ALA A 81 -38.42 -23.08 0.95
CA ALA A 81 -38.70 -24.43 1.45
C ALA A 81 -38.69 -25.60 0.43
N SER A 82 -37.62 -26.41 0.48
CA SER A 82 -37.58 -27.73 -0.16
C SER A 82 -37.13 -28.82 0.82
N VAL A 83 -37.55 -30.04 0.50
CA VAL A 83 -37.51 -31.33 1.22
C VAL A 83 -36.11 -31.75 1.72
N ALA A 84 -35.05 -31.02 1.38
CA ALA A 84 -33.67 -31.31 1.75
C ALA A 84 -33.39 -31.18 3.26
N VAL A 85 -34.07 -30.30 3.99
CA VAL A 85 -33.89 -30.15 5.45
C VAL A 85 -34.45 -31.35 6.23
N PHE A 86 -35.45 -32.05 5.67
CA PHE A 86 -36.00 -33.26 6.26
C PHE A 86 -35.05 -34.47 6.13
N LEU A 87 -34.27 -34.54 5.04
CA LEU A 87 -33.27 -35.59 4.83
C LEU A 87 -32.00 -35.39 5.67
N VAL A 88 -31.60 -34.14 5.92
CA VAL A 88 -30.44 -33.83 6.78
C VAL A 88 -30.74 -34.14 8.25
N ASN A 89 -31.97 -33.93 8.72
CA ASN A 89 -32.37 -34.33 10.07
C ASN A 89 -32.53 -35.85 10.23
N LEU A 90 -32.80 -36.60 9.16
CA LEU A 90 -32.84 -38.08 9.20
C LEU A 90 -31.44 -38.68 9.37
N MET A 91 -30.41 -38.07 8.75
CA MET A 91 -29.01 -38.49 8.85
C MET A 91 -28.40 -38.25 10.25
N ARG A 92 -28.95 -37.30 11.03
CA ARG A 92 -28.47 -36.99 12.38
C ARG A 92 -28.87 -38.03 13.45
N SER A 93 -29.76 -38.99 13.12
CA SER A 93 -30.16 -40.08 14.02
C SER A 93 -29.25 -41.32 13.98
N ARG A 94 -28.34 -41.42 13.00
CA ARG A 94 -27.35 -42.53 12.94
C ARG A 94 -26.06 -42.24 13.72
N VAL A 95 -25.82 -40.99 14.10
CA VAL A 95 -24.63 -40.57 14.87
C VAL A 95 -24.74 -40.99 16.34
N THR A 96 -25.94 -41.03 16.91
CA THR A 96 -26.16 -41.51 18.29
C THR A 96 -25.98 -43.01 18.43
N GLN A 97 -26.19 -43.79 17.36
CA GLN A 97 -25.94 -45.23 17.34
C GLN A 97 -24.45 -45.58 17.15
N LEU A 98 -23.68 -44.74 16.44
CA LEU A 98 -22.25 -44.92 16.28
C LEU A 98 -21.44 -44.51 17.52
N ALA A 99 -21.90 -43.52 18.28
CA ALA A 99 -21.27 -43.13 19.56
C ALA A 99 -21.38 -44.23 20.62
N ALA A 100 -22.52 -44.92 20.72
CA ALA A 100 -22.70 -46.05 21.63
C ALA A 100 -21.82 -47.25 21.27
N ALA A 101 -21.60 -47.51 19.97
CA ALA A 101 -20.71 -48.57 19.49
C ALA A 101 -19.22 -48.24 19.72
N ALA A 102 -18.83 -46.97 19.61
CA ALA A 102 -17.47 -46.51 19.88
C ALA A 102 -17.10 -46.60 21.37
N ILE A 103 -18.05 -46.32 22.28
CA ILE A 103 -17.84 -46.45 23.73
C ILE A 103 -17.70 -47.93 24.13
N LEU A 104 -18.47 -48.84 23.51
CA LEU A 104 -18.35 -50.27 23.76
C LEU A 104 -17.02 -50.85 23.24
N LEU A 105 -16.53 -50.34 22.10
CA LEU A 105 -15.23 -50.73 21.53
C LEU A 105 -14.06 -50.17 22.34
N LEU A 106 -14.17 -48.96 22.90
CA LEU A 106 -13.17 -48.38 23.80
C LEU A 106 -13.10 -49.13 25.13
N ALA A 107 -14.23 -49.57 25.68
CA ALA A 107 -14.26 -50.39 26.90
C ALA A 107 -13.62 -51.78 26.68
N LEU A 108 -13.82 -52.40 25.51
CA LEU A 108 -13.13 -53.64 25.14
C LEU A 108 -11.64 -53.43 24.84
N PHE A 109 -11.26 -52.26 24.34
CA PHE A 109 -9.87 -51.89 24.06
C PHE A 109 -9.07 -51.59 25.34
N GLU A 110 -9.66 -50.94 26.34
CA GLU A 110 -9.03 -50.75 27.66
C GLU A 110 -8.89 -52.05 28.43
N MET A 111 -9.87 -52.96 28.33
CA MET A 111 -9.77 -54.28 28.97
C MET A 111 -8.69 -55.16 28.31
N GLY A 112 -8.38 -54.91 27.02
CA GLY A 112 -7.22 -55.48 26.34
C GLY A 112 -5.87 -54.90 26.81
N ARG A 113 -5.81 -53.59 27.11
CA ARG A 113 -4.62 -52.91 27.64
C ARG A 113 -4.24 -53.34 29.07
N PHE A 114 -5.21 -53.74 29.90
CA PHE A 114 -4.92 -54.17 31.27
C PHE A 114 -4.36 -55.60 31.37
N LEU A 115 -4.55 -56.43 30.34
CA LEU A 115 -4.12 -57.84 30.29
C LEU A 115 -2.84 -58.07 29.47
N THR A 116 -2.40 -57.10 28.68
CA THR A 116 -1.15 -57.16 27.91
C THR A 116 -0.27 -55.97 28.31
N GLY A 117 0.61 -56.19 29.30
CA GLY A 117 1.58 -55.17 29.71
C GLY A 117 2.60 -54.92 28.59
N GLU A 118 2.27 -54.00 27.68
CA GLU A 118 3.18 -53.46 26.67
C GLU A 118 2.92 -51.96 26.49
N GLU A 119 3.88 -51.14 26.91
CA GLU A 119 3.99 -49.76 26.45
C GLU A 119 4.64 -49.75 25.07
N MET A 120 3.99 -49.15 24.07
CA MET A 120 4.74 -48.62 22.94
C MET A 120 4.14 -47.35 22.35
N SER A 121 5.06 -46.39 22.23
CA SER A 121 5.01 -45.08 21.62
C SER A 121 4.53 -45.05 20.17
N ILE A 122 3.73 -44.03 19.85
CA ILE A 122 3.26 -43.68 18.51
C ILE A 122 4.42 -43.08 17.69
N PRO A 123 4.63 -43.48 16.41
CA PRO A 123 5.52 -42.79 15.50
C PRO A 123 4.82 -41.59 14.83
N PHE A 124 5.47 -40.43 14.87
CA PHE A 124 5.09 -39.25 14.11
C PHE A 124 5.55 -39.33 12.63
N PHE A 125 4.79 -38.63 11.80
CA PHE A 125 4.76 -38.58 10.34
C PHE A 125 6.10 -38.30 9.63
N ARG A 126 6.23 -38.91 8.44
CA ARG A 126 7.19 -38.59 7.38
C ARG A 126 6.46 -37.85 6.26
N GLU A 127 6.75 -36.57 6.08
CA GLU A 127 6.44 -35.85 4.84
C GLU A 127 7.48 -36.20 3.77
N SER A 128 7.00 -36.62 2.61
CA SER A 128 7.80 -36.73 1.39
C SER A 128 7.26 -35.77 0.32
N ARG A 129 8.09 -34.76 0.06
CA ARG A 129 8.27 -33.97 -1.16
C ARG A 129 7.33 -34.26 -2.35
N LEU A 130 6.67 -33.19 -2.79
CA LEU A 130 6.33 -32.96 -4.19
C LEU A 130 7.62 -32.75 -4.99
N ALA A 131 7.88 -33.63 -5.96
CA ALA A 131 8.83 -33.43 -7.04
C ALA A 131 8.05 -33.18 -8.33
N SER A 132 8.36 -32.08 -9.00
CA SER A 132 7.92 -31.75 -10.37
C SER A 132 8.58 -32.70 -11.39
N PRO A 133 7.97 -32.91 -12.57
CA PRO A 133 8.40 -33.93 -13.52
C PRO A 133 9.61 -33.51 -14.38
N PRO A 134 10.32 -34.47 -14.99
CA PRO A 134 11.47 -34.20 -15.85
C PRO A 134 11.05 -33.89 -17.30
N MET A 135 11.78 -32.96 -17.93
CA MET A 135 11.80 -32.74 -19.38
C MET A 135 12.83 -33.68 -20.03
N ALA A 136 12.47 -34.26 -21.17
CA ALA A 136 13.39 -34.92 -22.10
C ALA A 136 13.52 -34.09 -23.39
N MET A 137 14.73 -34.05 -23.92
CA MET A 137 15.18 -33.19 -25.02
C MET A 137 14.62 -33.56 -26.40
N ASN A 138 14.50 -32.56 -27.27
CA ASN A 138 14.91 -32.69 -28.68
C ASN A 138 15.42 -31.34 -29.21
N GLY A 139 16.46 -31.39 -30.05
CA GLY A 139 17.32 -30.25 -30.38
C GLY A 139 17.11 -29.58 -31.75
N GLN A 140 18.12 -28.76 -32.09
CA GLN A 140 18.40 -28.01 -33.34
C GLN A 140 17.55 -26.73 -33.53
N ALA A 141 18.03 -25.61 -34.08
CA ALA A 141 19.34 -25.01 -34.36
C ALA A 141 19.04 -23.59 -34.93
N ALA A 142 19.98 -22.64 -34.78
CA ALA A 142 20.13 -21.38 -35.55
C ALA A 142 19.03 -20.30 -35.39
N ALA A 143 19.27 -18.99 -35.54
CA ALA A 143 20.45 -18.13 -35.56
C ALA A 143 19.94 -16.66 -35.49
N THR A 144 20.67 -15.84 -34.74
CA THR A 144 21.09 -14.44 -35.02
C THR A 144 20.12 -13.26 -35.22
N ASP A 145 20.62 -12.14 -34.68
CA ASP A 145 20.40 -10.72 -34.98
C ASP A 145 19.20 -10.01 -34.34
N LEU A 146 19.24 -8.72 -33.93
CA LEU A 146 20.25 -7.73 -33.53
C LEU A 146 19.41 -6.45 -33.30
N VAL A 147 19.70 -5.62 -32.26
CA VAL A 147 19.49 -4.13 -32.25
C VAL A 147 18.00 -3.65 -32.28
N THR A 148 17.52 -2.55 -31.71
CA THR A 148 17.94 -1.45 -30.82
C THR A 148 16.68 -0.59 -30.58
N SER A 149 16.72 0.26 -29.54
CA SER A 149 15.87 1.45 -29.29
C SER A 149 14.42 1.18 -28.86
N GLY A 150 13.83 1.96 -27.96
CA GLY A 150 14.27 3.20 -27.32
C GLY A 150 13.04 4.00 -26.93
N GLY A 151 13.12 4.69 -25.78
CA GLY A 151 12.21 5.77 -25.38
C GLY A 151 10.78 5.33 -25.01
N ALA A 152 10.02 6.08 -24.24
CA ALA A 152 10.25 7.23 -23.39
C ALA A 152 8.95 7.45 -22.60
N SER A 153 9.07 8.07 -21.42
CA SER A 153 8.12 9.02 -20.83
C SER A 153 6.62 8.67 -20.74
N PHE A 154 6.06 8.68 -19.52
CA PHE A 154 5.14 9.75 -19.11
C PHE A 154 4.86 9.79 -17.59
N PHE A 155 4.96 11.00 -17.05
CA PHE A 155 4.47 11.56 -15.76
C PHE A 155 2.90 11.64 -15.77
N PRO A 156 2.16 12.22 -14.78
CA PRO A 156 2.58 13.14 -13.71
C PRO A 156 1.88 13.03 -12.32
N ASP A 157 2.39 13.89 -11.43
CA ASP A 157 1.72 14.74 -10.42
C ASP A 157 1.00 14.15 -9.20
N LYS A 158 1.51 14.41 -7.98
CA LYS A 158 1.35 15.62 -7.10
C LYS A 158 0.04 15.50 -6.30
N GLN A 159 -0.15 16.02 -5.09
CA GLN A 159 0.50 17.00 -4.20
C GLN A 159 -0.14 16.73 -2.82
N GLY A 160 0.56 16.94 -1.70
CA GLY A 160 0.46 18.20 -0.95
C GLY A 160 -0.30 17.93 0.36
N ASP A 161 0.33 18.08 1.52
CA ASP A 161 0.21 19.28 2.38
C ASP A 161 -0.82 18.98 3.51
N ALA A 162 -0.69 19.33 4.78
CA ALA A 162 0.29 20.11 5.53
C ALA A 162 -0.11 20.05 7.03
N PHE A 163 0.81 20.46 7.93
CA PHE A 163 0.55 21.14 9.22
C PHE A 163 -0.18 20.33 10.34
N VAL A 164 0.02 20.47 11.66
CA VAL A 164 0.32 21.62 12.54
C VAL A 164 1.00 21.12 13.85
N GLU A 165 1.98 21.89 14.31
CA GLU A 165 2.32 22.25 15.70
C GLU A 165 1.70 21.52 16.90
N ALA A 166 2.58 21.01 17.77
CA ALA A 166 2.27 20.62 19.15
C ALA A 166 2.65 21.74 20.12
N GLY A 167 1.66 22.16 20.91
CA GLY A 167 1.80 23.12 22.00
C GLY A 167 2.66 22.63 23.17
N ARG A 168 3.33 23.59 23.81
CA ARG A 168 4.04 23.43 25.07
C ARG A 168 3.25 24.13 26.18
N LYS A 169 3.06 23.43 27.30
CA LYS A 169 2.53 23.95 28.57
C LYS A 169 3.62 24.72 29.33
N SER A 170 3.23 25.78 30.04
CA SER A 170 3.83 26.16 31.33
C SER A 170 2.87 27.04 32.13
N ASP A 171 2.68 26.67 33.39
CA ASP A 171 1.86 27.29 34.41
C ASP A 171 2.40 28.66 34.86
N THR A 172 1.53 29.64 35.15
CA THR A 172 1.71 30.59 36.27
C THR A 172 0.38 31.29 36.64
N GLU A 173 0.32 31.70 37.90
CA GLU A 173 -0.77 32.17 38.77
C GLU A 173 -1.68 33.34 38.31
N ARG A 174 -2.83 33.37 39.00
CA ARG A 174 -3.48 34.52 39.69
C ARG A 174 -4.63 35.30 39.00
N ASP A 175 -5.70 35.38 39.80
CA ASP A 175 -6.68 36.45 39.98
C ASP A 175 -7.89 36.67 39.04
N HIS A 176 -9.06 36.43 39.65
CA HIS A 176 -10.24 37.30 39.77
C HIS A 176 -11.22 37.57 38.59
N ASN A 177 -12.50 37.55 39.00
CA ASN A 177 -13.69 38.24 38.49
C ASN A 177 -14.39 37.68 37.26
N GLN A 178 -15.57 37.06 37.42
CA GLN A 178 -16.91 37.61 37.69
C GLN A 178 -17.71 37.89 36.40
N ALA A 179 -18.79 37.11 36.30
CA ALA A 179 -20.11 37.40 35.74
C ALA A 179 -20.30 38.65 34.85
N GLN A 180 -20.96 38.43 33.71
CA GLN A 180 -22.17 39.20 33.42
C GLN A 180 -23.11 38.50 32.42
N GLU A 181 -24.39 38.64 32.76
CA GLU A 181 -25.59 38.12 32.12
C GLU A 181 -25.97 38.83 30.82
N ALA A 182 -26.70 38.07 29.99
CA ALA A 182 -27.93 38.42 29.26
C ALA A 182 -27.98 39.64 28.31
N VAL A 183 -28.56 39.43 27.11
CA VAL A 183 -29.97 39.78 26.81
C VAL A 183 -30.27 39.59 25.30
N ARG A 184 -31.28 38.74 25.04
CA ARG A 184 -32.36 38.77 24.03
C ARG A 184 -32.14 39.44 22.65
N SER A 185 -32.48 38.68 21.59
CA SER A 185 -33.76 38.69 20.83
C SER A 185 -33.68 37.64 19.71
N LYS A 186 -34.52 36.60 19.64
CA LYS A 186 -35.87 36.51 19.01
C LYS A 186 -35.98 37.14 17.61
N SER A 187 -35.93 36.31 16.56
CA SER A 187 -37.07 36.06 15.66
C SER A 187 -36.76 34.96 14.65
N GLU A 188 -37.77 34.13 14.41
CA GLU A 188 -37.80 32.86 13.69
C GLU A 188 -38.11 33.00 12.18
N LEU A 189 -38.03 31.85 11.50
CA LEU A 189 -38.70 31.42 10.25
C LEU A 189 -38.12 31.99 8.93
N GLY A 190 -37.62 31.16 8.01
CA GLY A 190 -38.29 30.07 7.28
C GLY A 190 -38.58 30.57 5.86
N SER A 191 -38.46 29.87 4.73
CA SER A 191 -38.37 28.45 4.37
C SER A 191 -38.12 28.33 2.84
N ALA A 192 -37.63 27.16 2.38
CA ALA A 192 -38.10 26.33 1.23
C ALA A 192 -38.74 27.00 -0.04
N ALA A 193 -38.64 26.52 -1.28
CA ALA A 193 -38.04 25.37 -1.96
C ALA A 193 -38.39 25.43 -3.48
N SER A 194 -37.73 24.56 -4.25
CA SER A 194 -38.20 23.82 -5.45
C SER A 194 -38.23 24.48 -6.84
N VAL A 195 -37.79 23.74 -7.87
CA VAL A 195 -38.60 23.08 -8.93
C VAL A 195 -37.76 22.00 -9.64
N GLN A 196 -38.46 20.99 -10.16
CA GLN A 196 -38.01 19.66 -10.60
C GLN A 196 -38.44 19.40 -12.06
N ALA A 197 -37.62 18.62 -12.80
CA ALA A 197 -37.94 17.64 -13.86
C ALA A 197 -38.62 18.01 -15.21
N TYR A 198 -38.05 17.43 -16.29
CA TYR A 198 -38.79 16.79 -17.39
C TYR A 198 -38.15 15.44 -17.76
N ARG A 199 -39.00 14.49 -18.16
CA ARG A 199 -38.75 13.06 -18.47
C ARG A 199 -39.40 12.74 -19.82
N ALA A 200 -38.73 11.97 -20.69
CA ALA A 200 -39.37 11.13 -21.71
C ALA A 200 -38.42 9.98 -22.15
N LYS A 201 -39.00 8.85 -22.56
CA LYS A 201 -38.42 7.50 -22.64
C LYS A 201 -38.61 6.91 -24.06
N GLU A 202 -37.62 6.11 -24.50
CA GLU A 202 -37.65 4.83 -25.27
C GLU A 202 -38.28 4.69 -26.67
N GLY A 203 -37.55 3.97 -27.56
CA GLY A 203 -38.14 3.12 -28.62
C GLY A 203 -37.24 2.80 -29.84
N SER A 204 -36.66 1.59 -29.90
CA SER A 204 -36.00 0.96 -31.08
C SER A 204 -37.02 0.08 -31.85
N PRO A 205 -36.73 -0.42 -33.08
CA PRO A 205 -36.24 -1.81 -33.17
C PRO A 205 -35.25 -2.17 -34.32
N ALA A 206 -34.65 -3.36 -34.13
CA ALA A 206 -33.76 -4.27 -34.91
C ALA A 206 -33.84 -4.29 -36.47
N THR A 207 -32.84 -4.78 -37.25
CA THR A 207 -32.35 -6.18 -37.34
C THR A 207 -31.12 -6.35 -38.30
N THR A 208 -30.46 -7.52 -38.19
CA THR A 208 -29.50 -8.22 -39.10
C THR A 208 -28.05 -7.69 -39.17
N ASP A 209 -26.92 -8.42 -39.16
CA ASP A 209 -26.41 -9.81 -39.09
C ASP A 209 -25.27 -9.93 -40.15
N ASP A 210 -24.26 -10.72 -39.82
CA ASP A 210 -23.11 -11.22 -40.60
C ASP A 210 -21.83 -10.39 -40.90
N LYS A 211 -20.81 -10.69 -40.08
CA LYS A 211 -19.48 -11.29 -40.41
C LYS A 211 -18.62 -10.80 -41.60
N ARG A 212 -17.39 -10.43 -41.21
CA ARG A 212 -16.08 -11.00 -41.60
C ARG A 212 -15.57 -10.77 -43.04
N GLY A 213 -14.42 -10.08 -43.12
CA GLY A 213 -13.33 -10.49 -44.02
C GLY A 213 -12.66 -9.36 -44.81
N THR A 214 -11.52 -8.86 -44.30
CA THR A 214 -10.40 -8.44 -45.14
C THR A 214 -9.73 -9.69 -45.74
N PRO A 215 -9.08 -9.57 -46.92
CA PRO A 215 -7.62 -9.48 -46.89
C PRO A 215 -6.98 -8.57 -47.98
N LEU A 216 -5.84 -7.96 -47.58
CA LEU A 216 -4.52 -7.87 -48.25
C LEU A 216 -4.47 -7.64 -49.78
N THR A 217 -3.92 -6.53 -50.30
CA THR A 217 -2.51 -6.08 -50.37
C THR A 217 -1.92 -6.20 -51.79
N SER A 218 -1.00 -5.28 -52.10
CA SER A 218 0.01 -5.24 -53.18
C SER A 218 -0.26 -4.32 -54.40
N GLY A 219 0.73 -3.44 -54.66
CA GLY A 219 1.07 -2.96 -56.00
C GLY A 219 1.08 -1.43 -56.22
N GLN A 220 2.22 -0.78 -56.06
CA GLN A 220 2.60 0.50 -56.70
C GLN A 220 3.73 0.22 -57.74
N PRO A 221 4.14 1.13 -58.66
CA PRO A 221 3.54 2.39 -59.17
C PRO A 221 3.70 2.62 -60.72
N ALA A 222 3.31 3.84 -61.17
CA ALA A 222 3.67 4.60 -62.39
C ALA A 222 2.95 4.24 -63.73
N ALA A 223 2.66 5.15 -64.67
CA ALA A 223 2.60 6.62 -64.81
C ALA A 223 2.05 6.91 -66.24
N LEU A 224 1.38 8.05 -66.51
CA LEU A 224 1.48 8.77 -67.79
C LEU A 224 0.92 10.22 -67.71
N LEU A 225 1.84 11.20 -67.76
CA LEU A 225 1.91 12.45 -68.58
C LEU A 225 0.64 13.34 -68.73
N ALA A 226 0.65 14.68 -68.69
CA ALA A 226 1.64 15.70 -69.10
C ALA A 226 1.32 17.08 -68.43
N ARG A 227 2.30 17.77 -67.82
CA ARG A 227 2.98 19.03 -68.26
C ARG A 227 2.05 20.24 -68.56
N ALA A 228 2.08 21.32 -67.75
CA ALA A 228 3.02 22.48 -67.76
C ALA A 228 2.54 23.60 -68.72
N SER A 229 2.72 24.91 -68.55
CA SER A 229 3.17 25.83 -67.48
C SER A 229 3.05 27.28 -68.05
N SER A 230 2.97 28.27 -67.15
CA SER A 230 3.45 29.67 -67.24
C SER A 230 2.89 30.72 -68.25
N ASN A 231 2.32 31.79 -67.67
CA ASN A 231 2.70 33.22 -67.71
C ASN A 231 2.90 34.03 -69.02
N VAL A 232 2.76 35.37 -68.81
CA VAL A 232 3.35 36.55 -69.50
C VAL A 232 2.39 37.24 -70.52
N PRO A 233 2.37 38.58 -70.74
CA PRO A 233 2.42 39.77 -69.86
C PRO A 233 1.52 40.97 -70.32
N VAL A 234 1.79 42.13 -69.71
CA VAL A 234 1.34 43.53 -69.86
C VAL A 234 1.65 44.19 -71.24
N THR A 235 0.79 45.10 -71.75
CA THR A 235 0.99 46.59 -71.95
C THR A 235 0.25 47.23 -73.17
N SER A 236 -0.57 48.27 -72.88
CA SER A 236 -0.85 49.58 -73.55
C SER A 236 -1.53 49.80 -74.93
N ALA A 237 -2.55 50.70 -74.87
CA ALA A 237 -2.99 51.80 -75.80
C ALA A 237 -3.78 51.42 -77.09
N SER A 238 -4.82 52.14 -77.59
CA SER A 238 -5.29 53.54 -77.44
C SER A 238 -6.70 53.76 -78.08
N ALA A 239 -7.44 54.80 -77.59
CA ALA A 239 -8.45 55.70 -78.23
C ALA A 239 -9.76 55.11 -78.87
N ALA A 240 -10.97 55.72 -78.86
CA ALA A 240 -11.53 57.08 -78.69
C ALA A 240 -13.05 56.97 -78.34
N THR A 241 -13.65 57.71 -77.37
CA THR A 241 -14.30 59.05 -77.41
C THR A 241 -15.84 59.06 -77.59
N ASN A 242 -16.50 59.93 -76.78
CA ASN A 242 -17.93 60.36 -76.65
C ASN A 242 -18.70 59.67 -75.49
N ALA A 243 -18.94 60.28 -74.32
CA ALA A 243 -19.65 61.52 -73.90
C ALA A 243 -21.15 61.29 -73.61
N GLU A 244 -21.55 61.27 -72.32
CA GLU A 244 -22.70 62.02 -71.75
C GLU A 244 -22.71 61.93 -70.20
N GLU A 245 -23.28 62.97 -69.55
CA GLU A 245 -23.36 63.31 -68.10
C GLU A 245 -23.78 62.18 -67.14
N ILE A 246 -23.35 62.12 -65.87
CA ILE A 246 -23.74 62.98 -64.72
C ILE A 246 -22.62 63.01 -63.65
N GLY A 247 -22.45 64.16 -62.98
CA GLY A 247 -21.46 64.45 -61.93
C GLY A 247 -21.64 63.76 -60.57
N PRO A 248 -20.95 64.26 -59.52
CA PRO A 248 -19.88 63.51 -58.85
C PRO A 248 -20.34 62.82 -57.56
N SER A 249 -19.85 61.60 -57.32
CA SER A 249 -19.86 61.02 -55.97
C SER A 249 -18.43 60.93 -55.43
N PRO A 250 -18.15 61.54 -54.27
CA PRO A 250 -16.80 61.86 -53.82
C PRO A 250 -16.06 60.62 -53.30
N SER A 251 -14.75 60.61 -53.56
CA SER A 251 -13.69 60.04 -52.73
C SER A 251 -14.17 59.19 -51.54
N ALA A 252 -14.06 57.87 -51.68
CA ALA A 252 -14.02 56.95 -50.54
C ALA A 252 -12.71 57.19 -49.78
N SER A 253 -12.72 58.27 -48.98
CA SER A 253 -11.95 58.37 -47.75
C SER A 253 -12.00 57.02 -47.06
N ALA A 254 -10.82 56.43 -46.80
CA ALA A 254 -10.66 55.36 -45.84
C ALA A 254 -11.49 55.72 -44.60
N GLN A 255 -12.59 54.99 -44.39
CA GLN A 255 -13.46 55.19 -43.25
C GLN A 255 -12.66 54.90 -42.00
N ARG A 256 -12.27 55.96 -41.29
CA ARG A 256 -12.18 55.92 -39.83
C ARG A 256 -13.55 55.48 -39.31
N GLY A 257 -13.67 54.20 -38.95
CA GLY A 257 -14.76 53.64 -38.16
C GLY A 257 -14.32 53.42 -36.70
N PRO A 258 -15.23 53.48 -35.72
CA PRO A 258 -15.34 54.61 -34.79
C PRO A 258 -14.64 54.39 -33.44
N ALA A 259 -14.56 55.48 -32.68
CA ALA A 259 -13.94 55.69 -31.37
C ALA A 259 -14.53 54.86 -30.20
N ASN A 260 -14.90 53.59 -30.40
CA ASN A 260 -15.50 52.78 -29.34
C ASN A 260 -15.26 51.25 -29.48
N ARG A 261 -14.08 50.83 -29.96
CA ARG A 261 -13.68 49.41 -29.85
C ARG A 261 -13.23 49.12 -28.42
N LYS A 262 -13.69 48.01 -27.85
CA LYS A 262 -13.30 47.52 -26.53
C LYS A 262 -12.26 46.43 -26.72
N LEU A 263 -10.99 46.80 -26.60
CA LEU A 263 -9.85 45.88 -26.74
C LEU A 263 -9.21 45.65 -25.37
N ILE A 264 -9.04 44.39 -24.98
CA ILE A 264 -8.28 44.00 -23.79
C ILE A 264 -6.89 43.57 -24.27
N ARG A 265 -5.84 44.21 -23.75
CA ARG A 265 -4.45 43.88 -24.11
C ARG A 265 -3.71 43.33 -22.90
N ASN A 266 -3.07 42.18 -23.09
CA ASN A 266 -2.28 41.51 -22.05
C ASN A 266 -0.89 41.18 -22.60
N ALA A 267 0.14 41.31 -21.79
CA ALA A 267 1.49 40.88 -22.15
C ALA A 267 2.13 40.09 -21.01
N ARG A 268 2.85 39.03 -21.36
CA ARG A 268 3.70 38.28 -20.44
C ARG A 268 5.13 38.35 -20.93
N VAL A 269 6.05 38.72 -20.05
CA VAL A 269 7.46 38.93 -20.36
C VAL A 269 8.29 38.17 -19.35
N ASP A 270 9.19 37.32 -19.83
CA ASP A 270 10.18 36.64 -19.01
C ASP A 270 11.54 37.30 -19.26
N LEU A 271 12.10 37.91 -18.22
CA LEU A 271 13.30 38.73 -18.30
C LEU A 271 14.36 38.24 -17.31
N GLU A 272 15.57 38.00 -17.81
CA GLU A 272 16.73 37.68 -16.99
C GLU A 272 17.56 38.96 -16.72
N VAL A 273 17.73 39.29 -15.45
CA VAL A 273 18.34 40.56 -15.00
C VAL A 273 19.61 40.32 -14.19
N ARG A 274 20.47 41.35 -14.09
CA ARG A 274 21.68 41.24 -13.25
C ARG A 274 21.38 41.44 -11.77
N ASN A 275 20.50 42.38 -11.46
CA ASN A 275 20.06 42.72 -10.11
C ASN A 275 18.54 42.92 -10.15
N PHE A 276 17.82 42.20 -9.30
CA PHE A 276 16.36 42.24 -9.26
C PHE A 276 15.83 43.61 -8.81
N GLU A 277 16.40 44.18 -7.76
CA GLU A 277 15.89 45.40 -7.14
C GLU A 277 16.08 46.63 -8.05
N GLU A 278 17.22 46.71 -8.73
CA GLU A 278 17.48 47.74 -9.74
C GLU A 278 16.51 47.62 -10.93
N ALA A 279 16.24 46.39 -11.38
CA ALA A 279 15.29 46.15 -12.47
C ALA A 279 13.86 46.57 -12.10
N VAL A 280 13.40 46.25 -10.89
CA VAL A 280 12.07 46.67 -10.40
C VAL A 280 11.95 48.20 -10.36
N GLN A 281 13.00 48.89 -9.92
CA GLN A 281 13.02 50.37 -9.90
C GLN A 281 12.94 50.96 -11.32
N GLN A 282 13.72 50.42 -12.27
CA GLN A 282 13.67 50.86 -13.67
C GLN A 282 12.29 50.60 -14.30
N ILE A 283 11.69 49.44 -14.05
CA ILE A 283 10.34 49.09 -14.50
C ILE A 283 9.30 50.05 -13.93
N GLY A 284 9.41 50.41 -12.66
CA GLY A 284 8.54 51.42 -12.03
C GLY A 284 8.67 52.81 -12.66
N GLY A 285 9.89 53.20 -13.04
CA GLY A 285 10.16 54.42 -13.81
C GLY A 285 9.45 54.40 -15.16
N PHE A 286 9.65 53.34 -15.95
CA PHE A 286 9.01 53.20 -17.27
C PHE A 286 7.49 53.09 -17.19
N ALA A 287 6.96 52.44 -16.15
CA ALA A 287 5.53 52.38 -15.91
C ALA A 287 4.96 53.78 -15.68
N SER A 288 5.64 54.60 -14.87
CA SER A 288 5.23 55.98 -14.58
C SER A 288 5.26 56.86 -15.83
N GLU A 289 6.28 56.72 -16.68
CA GLU A 289 6.38 57.42 -17.97
C GLU A 289 5.25 57.03 -18.94
N ALA A 290 4.86 55.75 -18.96
CA ALA A 290 3.74 55.23 -19.73
C ALA A 290 2.36 55.57 -19.11
N ARG A 291 2.33 56.41 -18.07
CA ARG A 291 1.16 56.76 -17.24
C ARG A 291 0.46 55.54 -16.63
N GLY A 292 1.23 54.51 -16.32
CA GLY A 292 0.82 53.31 -15.63
C GLY A 292 1.31 53.26 -14.18
N TYR A 293 1.07 52.13 -13.53
CA TYR A 293 1.51 51.86 -12.16
C TYR A 293 1.78 50.37 -11.95
N ILE A 294 2.59 50.05 -10.94
CA ILE A 294 2.81 48.68 -10.50
C ILE A 294 1.62 48.27 -9.62
N ALA A 295 0.88 47.26 -10.05
CA ALA A 295 -0.26 46.73 -9.31
C ALA A 295 0.17 45.70 -8.25
N THR A 296 1.17 44.89 -8.55
CA THR A 296 1.68 43.86 -7.64
C THR A 296 3.17 43.63 -7.91
N SER A 297 3.94 43.43 -6.84
CA SER A 297 5.33 43.02 -6.91
C SER A 297 5.55 41.95 -5.86
N SER A 298 6.00 40.77 -6.27
CA SER A 298 6.43 39.70 -5.39
C SER A 298 7.89 39.37 -5.67
N SER A 299 8.61 38.94 -4.63
CA SER A 299 10.01 38.53 -4.74
C SER A 299 10.30 37.40 -3.77
N ASP A 300 10.94 36.36 -4.28
CA ASP A 300 11.43 35.23 -3.52
C ASP A 300 12.95 35.20 -3.58
N LYS A 301 13.57 35.13 -2.39
CA LYS A 301 15.02 34.99 -2.27
C LYS A 301 15.37 33.51 -2.16
N GLN A 302 16.20 33.03 -3.08
CA GLN A 302 16.73 31.67 -3.05
C GLN A 302 17.89 31.54 -2.07
N GLU A 303 18.23 30.30 -1.72
CA GLU A 303 19.34 29.98 -0.81
C GLU A 303 20.72 30.40 -1.36
N ASN A 304 20.88 30.52 -2.68
CA ASN A 304 22.06 31.09 -3.34
C ASN A 304 22.12 32.62 -3.27
N GLY A 305 21.17 33.25 -2.57
CA GLY A 305 21.07 34.69 -2.41
C GLY A 305 20.46 35.42 -3.61
N LYS A 306 20.17 34.70 -4.70
CA LYS A 306 19.56 35.26 -5.92
C LYS A 306 18.07 35.48 -5.76
N LEU A 307 17.56 36.49 -6.44
CA LEU A 307 16.15 36.88 -6.39
C LEU A 307 15.42 36.52 -7.69
N ARG A 308 14.19 36.06 -7.54
CA ARG A 308 13.22 35.96 -8.64
C ARG A 308 11.88 36.50 -8.17
N GLY A 309 11.03 36.90 -9.09
CA GLY A 309 9.76 37.49 -8.71
C GLY A 309 8.88 37.83 -9.90
N GLU A 310 7.66 38.26 -9.59
CA GLU A 310 6.69 38.68 -10.59
C GLU A 310 6.27 40.11 -10.30
N VAL A 311 6.32 40.96 -11.33
CA VAL A 311 5.85 42.33 -11.28
C VAL A 311 4.72 42.49 -12.28
N VAL A 312 3.55 42.86 -11.78
CA VAL A 312 2.36 43.13 -12.59
C VAL A 312 2.22 44.64 -12.73
N VAL A 313 2.33 45.13 -13.95
CA VAL A 313 2.23 46.54 -14.30
C VAL A 313 0.96 46.77 -15.10
N LYS A 314 0.23 47.84 -14.76
CA LYS A 314 -0.92 48.30 -15.53
C LYS A 314 -0.55 49.58 -16.26
N VAL A 315 -0.65 49.58 -17.58
CA VAL A 315 -0.33 50.73 -18.45
C VAL A 315 -1.51 51.07 -19.35
N LEU A 316 -1.57 52.29 -19.90
CA LEU A 316 -2.60 52.60 -20.89
C LEU A 316 -2.39 51.75 -22.17
N PRO A 317 -3.45 51.24 -22.81
CA PRO A 317 -3.35 50.39 -23.99
C PRO A 317 -2.57 50.99 -25.17
N GLU A 318 -2.57 52.33 -25.28
CA GLU A 318 -1.87 53.10 -26.31
C GLU A 318 -0.35 53.14 -26.08
N ASN A 319 0.10 53.06 -24.82
CA ASN A 319 1.51 53.15 -24.43
C ASN A 319 2.14 51.76 -24.18
N LEU A 320 1.38 50.68 -24.40
CA LEU A 320 1.85 49.32 -24.12
C LEU A 320 3.09 48.96 -24.96
N ASP A 321 3.05 49.26 -26.26
CA ASP A 321 4.10 48.85 -27.18
C ASP A 321 5.43 49.57 -26.88
N ASP A 322 5.37 50.87 -26.59
CA ASP A 322 6.51 51.68 -26.14
C ASP A 322 7.08 51.19 -24.80
N PHE A 323 6.22 50.80 -23.86
CA PHE A 323 6.64 50.25 -22.57
C PHE A 323 7.39 48.91 -22.75
N LEU A 324 6.89 48.03 -23.61
CA LEU A 324 7.54 46.74 -23.89
C LEU A 324 8.89 46.91 -24.61
N GLU A 325 9.04 47.93 -25.45
CA GLU A 325 10.31 48.23 -26.09
C GLU A 325 11.37 48.67 -25.07
N LYS A 326 11.02 49.56 -24.15
CA LYS A 326 11.90 50.00 -23.05
C LYS A 326 12.27 48.85 -22.11
N LEU A 327 11.32 47.96 -21.83
CA LEU A 327 11.53 46.81 -20.94
C LEU A 327 12.65 45.87 -21.44
N ARG A 328 12.83 45.75 -22.76
CA ARG A 328 13.92 44.96 -23.36
C ARG A 328 15.32 45.50 -23.03
N GLY A 329 15.44 46.76 -22.62
CA GLY A 329 16.70 47.38 -22.20
C GLY A 329 17.11 47.07 -20.76
N VAL A 330 16.19 46.56 -19.92
CA VAL A 330 16.43 46.29 -18.49
C VAL A 330 17.22 44.99 -18.29
N GLY A 331 17.04 44.01 -19.18
CA GLY A 331 17.66 42.70 -19.06
C GLY A 331 17.56 41.87 -20.34
N ASP A 332 17.99 40.63 -20.25
CA ASP A 332 17.95 39.69 -21.37
C ASP A 332 16.54 39.09 -21.49
N LEU A 333 15.84 39.44 -22.56
CA LEU A 333 14.51 38.93 -22.86
C LEU A 333 14.59 37.43 -23.20
N LYS A 334 13.99 36.58 -22.37
CA LYS A 334 13.89 35.14 -22.62
C LYS A 334 12.68 34.80 -23.46
N ASN A 335 11.55 35.39 -23.14
CA ASN A 335 10.29 35.09 -23.79
C ASN A 335 9.33 36.29 -23.66
N GLN A 336 8.50 36.47 -24.68
CA GLN A 336 7.52 37.54 -24.74
C GLN A 336 6.27 37.05 -25.46
N ILE A 337 5.12 37.19 -24.81
CA ILE A 337 3.80 36.86 -25.35
C ILE A 337 2.94 38.11 -25.24
N ILE A 338 2.32 38.53 -26.34
CA ILE A 338 1.36 39.64 -26.36
C ILE A 338 0.03 39.09 -26.88
N GLY A 339 -1.03 39.31 -26.11
CA GLY A 339 -2.42 38.97 -26.44
C GLY A 339 -3.26 40.24 -26.62
N THR A 340 -4.22 40.18 -27.52
CA THR A 340 -5.22 41.24 -27.69
C THR A 340 -6.56 40.61 -28.02
N ASP A 341 -7.54 40.85 -27.15
CA ASP A 341 -8.88 40.30 -27.26
C ASP A 341 -9.85 41.44 -27.60
N ASP A 342 -10.56 41.31 -28.73
CA ASP A 342 -11.62 42.25 -29.12
C ASP A 342 -12.95 41.79 -28.50
N VAL A 343 -13.35 42.45 -27.42
CA VAL A 343 -14.60 42.17 -26.69
C VAL A 343 -15.73 43.10 -27.11
N THR A 344 -15.56 43.90 -28.18
CA THR A 344 -16.56 44.89 -28.61
C THR A 344 -17.92 44.24 -28.88
N LYS A 345 -17.94 43.08 -29.54
CA LYS A 345 -19.19 42.35 -29.84
C LYS A 345 -19.90 41.88 -28.56
N GLN A 346 -19.15 41.25 -27.65
CA GLN A 346 -19.71 40.74 -26.40
C GLN A 346 -20.20 41.87 -25.50
N TYR A 347 -19.45 42.97 -25.42
CA TYR A 347 -19.85 44.16 -24.66
C TYR A 347 -21.18 44.73 -25.17
N LEU A 348 -21.30 44.93 -26.49
CA LEU A 348 -22.53 45.46 -27.08
C LEU A 348 -23.73 44.51 -26.91
N ASP A 349 -23.51 43.19 -26.99
CA ASP A 349 -24.56 42.19 -26.73
C ASP A 349 -25.03 42.24 -25.27
N THR A 350 -24.10 42.25 -24.30
CA THR A 350 -24.44 42.32 -22.88
C THR A 350 -25.13 43.64 -22.53
N ASP A 351 -24.73 44.77 -23.10
CA ASP A 351 -25.43 46.06 -22.92
C ASP A 351 -26.86 46.05 -23.50
N ALA A 352 -27.04 45.47 -24.69
CA ALA A 352 -28.37 45.33 -25.28
C ALA A 352 -29.28 44.42 -24.42
N ARG A 353 -28.74 43.30 -23.91
CA ARG A 353 -29.45 42.39 -23.01
C ARG A 353 -29.79 43.05 -21.67
N LEU A 354 -28.87 43.85 -21.12
CA LEU A 354 -29.10 44.62 -19.90
C LEU A 354 -30.26 45.60 -20.06
N LYS A 355 -30.28 46.39 -21.14
CA LYS A 355 -31.37 47.33 -21.45
C LYS A 355 -32.73 46.63 -21.56
N ASN A 356 -32.76 45.46 -22.21
CA ASN A 356 -33.97 44.66 -22.33
C ASN A 356 -34.44 44.12 -20.96
N ALA A 357 -33.52 43.66 -20.11
CA ALA A 357 -33.84 43.19 -18.77
C ALA A 357 -34.37 44.32 -17.88
N GLN A 358 -33.79 45.52 -17.96
CA GLN A 358 -34.28 46.71 -17.25
C GLN A 358 -35.69 47.12 -17.71
N ALA A 359 -35.98 47.05 -19.01
CA ALA A 359 -37.33 47.29 -19.51
C ALA A 359 -38.33 46.23 -19.01
N MET A 360 -37.91 44.97 -18.89
CA MET A 360 -38.72 43.90 -18.29
C MET A 360 -38.96 44.15 -16.80
N GLU A 361 -37.94 44.57 -16.05
CA GLU A 361 -38.06 44.95 -14.64
C GLU A 361 -39.11 46.05 -14.45
N GLN A 362 -39.05 47.11 -15.27
CA GLN A 362 -40.03 48.20 -15.23
C GLN A 362 -41.45 47.70 -15.49
N ARG A 363 -41.65 46.82 -16.47
CA ARG A 363 -42.97 46.22 -16.74
C ARG A 363 -43.47 45.38 -15.57
N LEU A 364 -42.60 44.56 -14.95
CA LEU A 364 -42.97 43.77 -13.77
C LEU A 364 -43.34 44.67 -12.59
N LEU A 365 -42.60 45.77 -12.38
CA LEU A 365 -42.94 46.79 -11.37
C LEU A 365 -44.27 47.49 -11.66
N GLU A 366 -44.61 47.75 -12.92
CA GLU A 366 -45.92 48.28 -13.29
C GLU A 366 -47.05 47.30 -13.02
N VAL A 367 -46.85 46.01 -13.28
CA VAL A 367 -47.82 44.95 -12.96
C VAL A 367 -48.04 44.89 -11.44
N LEU A 368 -46.99 44.95 -10.62
CA LEU A 368 -47.11 45.01 -9.16
C LEU A 368 -47.87 46.25 -8.67
N LYS A 369 -47.75 47.40 -9.35
CA LYS A 369 -48.46 48.64 -8.99
C LYS A 369 -49.95 48.60 -9.33
N ARG A 370 -50.33 47.88 -10.38
CA ARG A 370 -51.73 47.64 -10.77
C ARG A 370 -52.27 46.51 -9.89
N LYS A 371 -52.69 46.85 -8.66
CA LYS A 371 -53.25 45.92 -7.65
C LYS A 371 -53.92 44.69 -8.29
N SER A 372 -53.33 43.50 -8.11
CA SER A 372 -53.96 42.21 -8.43
C SER A 372 -54.72 41.72 -7.20
N ASP A 373 -55.91 41.15 -7.39
CA ASP A 373 -56.75 40.60 -6.32
C ASP A 373 -56.31 39.17 -5.90
N ASP A 374 -55.39 38.54 -6.63
CA ASP A 374 -54.85 37.19 -6.33
C ASP A 374 -53.41 37.25 -5.77
N ILE A 375 -53.24 36.71 -4.55
CA ILE A 375 -51.95 36.62 -3.84
C ILE A 375 -50.95 35.75 -4.59
N ASN A 376 -51.40 34.72 -5.32
CA ASN A 376 -50.50 33.82 -6.04
C ASN A 376 -49.83 34.52 -7.23
N ASP A 377 -50.57 35.37 -7.94
CA ASP A 377 -50.04 36.16 -9.05
C ASP A 377 -49.01 37.19 -8.56
N LEU A 378 -49.25 37.79 -7.38
CA LEU A 378 -48.30 38.71 -6.76
C LEU A 378 -46.96 38.01 -6.45
N LEU A 379 -47.02 36.85 -5.80
CA LEU A 379 -45.83 36.06 -5.48
C LEU A 379 -45.07 35.59 -6.74
N ALA A 380 -45.78 35.25 -7.81
CA ALA A 380 -45.17 34.88 -9.08
C ALA A 380 -44.42 36.06 -9.73
N VAL A 381 -45.02 37.26 -9.73
CA VAL A 381 -44.38 38.48 -10.26
C VAL A 381 -43.19 38.90 -9.39
N GLU A 382 -43.27 38.79 -8.07
CA GLU A 382 -42.13 39.04 -7.17
C GLU A 382 -40.97 38.08 -7.42
N LYS A 383 -41.26 36.78 -7.62
CA LYS A 383 -40.25 35.77 -7.95
C LYS A 383 -39.55 36.08 -9.28
N GLU A 384 -40.30 36.41 -10.32
CA GLU A 384 -39.73 36.80 -11.61
C GLU A 384 -38.96 38.12 -11.53
N LEU A 385 -39.44 39.08 -10.74
CA LEU A 385 -38.73 40.34 -10.50
C LEU A 385 -37.37 40.09 -9.82
N GLY A 386 -37.32 39.21 -8.82
CA GLY A 386 -36.08 38.79 -8.17
C GLY A 386 -35.10 38.18 -9.18
N ARG A 387 -35.56 37.26 -10.03
CA ARG A 387 -34.76 36.64 -11.10
C ARG A 387 -34.22 37.67 -12.09
N VAL A 388 -35.05 38.61 -12.53
CA VAL A 388 -34.65 39.66 -13.50
C VAL A 388 -33.62 40.60 -12.88
N ARG A 389 -33.77 40.97 -11.60
CA ARG A 389 -32.80 41.81 -10.89
C ARG A 389 -31.44 41.13 -10.76
N GLU A 390 -31.42 39.85 -10.38
CA GLU A 390 -30.18 39.06 -10.34
C GLU A 390 -29.47 39.06 -11.71
N GLN A 391 -30.22 38.90 -12.80
CA GLN A 391 -29.67 38.97 -14.16
C GLN A 391 -29.13 40.36 -14.52
N ILE A 392 -29.84 41.43 -14.13
CA ILE A 392 -29.40 42.82 -14.32
C ILE A 392 -28.07 43.04 -13.58
N GLU A 393 -27.98 42.65 -12.31
CA GLU A 393 -26.78 42.80 -11.49
C GLU A 393 -25.60 42.02 -12.08
N GLN A 394 -25.84 40.78 -12.55
CA GLN A 394 -24.82 39.97 -13.21
C GLN A 394 -24.28 40.64 -14.50
N MET A 395 -25.17 41.09 -15.38
CA MET A 395 -24.78 41.76 -16.64
C MET A 395 -24.08 43.10 -16.39
N GLN A 396 -24.53 43.87 -15.39
CA GLN A 396 -23.84 45.10 -14.96
C GLN A 396 -22.43 44.81 -14.45
N GLY A 397 -22.28 43.74 -13.66
CA GLY A 397 -20.98 43.26 -13.21
C GLY A 397 -20.05 42.88 -14.37
N GLU A 398 -20.57 42.17 -15.37
CA GLU A 398 -19.82 41.77 -16.56
C GLU A 398 -19.34 42.98 -17.38
N LEU A 399 -20.23 43.96 -17.65
CA LEU A 399 -19.86 45.19 -18.36
C LEU A 399 -18.79 45.97 -17.61
N LYS A 400 -18.94 46.13 -16.28
CA LYS A 400 -17.97 46.82 -15.44
C LYS A 400 -16.61 46.11 -15.44
N PHE A 401 -16.61 44.78 -15.44
CA PHE A 401 -15.39 43.99 -15.55
C PHE A 401 -14.69 44.23 -16.89
N MET A 402 -15.42 44.13 -18.01
CA MET A 402 -14.87 44.40 -19.34
C MET A 402 -14.35 45.83 -19.50
N ASP A 403 -15.05 46.81 -18.93
CA ASP A 403 -14.61 48.21 -18.94
C ASP A 403 -13.30 48.39 -18.15
N THR A 404 -13.19 47.74 -16.99
CA THR A 404 -11.96 47.79 -16.17
C THR A 404 -10.79 47.13 -16.89
N GLN A 405 -11.03 46.02 -17.60
CA GLN A 405 -10.00 45.29 -18.37
C GLN A 405 -9.59 46.03 -19.65
N ALA A 406 -10.51 46.74 -20.30
CA ALA A 406 -10.22 47.53 -21.50
C ALA A 406 -9.53 48.88 -21.16
N GLN A 407 -9.67 49.37 -19.93
CA GLN A 407 -9.07 50.63 -19.50
C GLN A 407 -7.54 50.55 -19.40
N PHE A 408 -6.99 49.42 -18.98
CA PHE A 408 -5.56 49.22 -18.79
C PHE A 408 -5.09 47.94 -19.47
N ALA A 409 -3.95 48.02 -20.14
CA ALA A 409 -3.23 46.83 -20.54
C ALA A 409 -2.46 46.26 -19.35
N THR A 410 -2.57 44.95 -19.13
CA THR A 410 -1.88 44.26 -18.03
C THR A 410 -0.60 43.62 -18.55
N VAL A 411 0.54 43.99 -17.96
CA VAL A 411 1.84 43.40 -18.26
C VAL A 411 2.33 42.62 -17.06
N THR A 412 2.46 41.32 -17.22
CA THR A 412 3.05 40.42 -16.23
C THR A 412 4.51 40.20 -16.59
N ILE A 413 5.41 40.64 -15.72
CA ILE A 413 6.86 40.56 -15.92
C ILE A 413 7.42 39.57 -14.90
N ALA A 414 7.85 38.40 -15.37
CA ALA A 414 8.62 37.46 -14.57
C ALA A 414 10.10 37.85 -14.65
N LEU A 415 10.68 38.16 -13.50
CA LEU A 415 12.08 38.57 -13.36
C LEU A 415 12.85 37.45 -12.66
N ALA A 416 14.01 37.09 -13.22
CA ALA A 416 14.95 36.18 -12.60
C ALA A 416 16.37 36.75 -12.68
N GLU A 417 17.13 36.70 -11.60
CA GLU A 417 18.54 37.09 -11.66
C GLU A 417 19.38 36.06 -12.44
N LYS A 418 20.45 36.52 -13.07
CA LYS A 418 21.44 35.64 -13.71
C LYS A 418 22.03 34.63 -12.72
N ASP A 419 22.34 33.45 -13.26
CA ASP A 419 22.99 32.33 -12.56
C ASP A 419 22.13 31.71 -11.44
N MET A 420 20.79 31.70 -11.61
CA MET A 420 19.88 31.02 -10.66
C MET A 420 20.20 29.53 -10.49
N ASP A 421 20.74 28.89 -11.52
CA ASP A 421 21.03 27.45 -11.52
C ASP A 421 22.33 27.08 -10.82
N VAL A 422 23.15 28.08 -10.47
CA VAL A 422 24.41 27.86 -9.76
C VAL A 422 24.11 27.60 -8.28
N PRO A 423 24.56 26.45 -7.73
CA PRO A 423 24.32 26.14 -6.35
C PRO A 423 25.13 27.02 -5.41
N ALA A 424 24.51 27.40 -4.30
CA ALA A 424 25.14 28.16 -3.21
C ALA A 424 26.25 27.35 -2.54
N GLY A 425 26.11 26.02 -2.56
CA GLY A 425 26.95 25.05 -1.88
C GLY A 425 26.46 23.65 -2.16
N PHE A 426 27.22 22.66 -1.71
CA PHE A 426 26.78 21.28 -1.70
C PHE A 426 26.64 20.79 -0.27
N LEU A 427 25.56 20.07 -0.02
CA LEU A 427 25.30 19.39 1.22
C LEU A 427 25.58 17.90 1.03
N LEU A 428 26.57 17.37 1.73
CA LEU A 428 26.90 15.95 1.69
C LEU A 428 26.02 15.21 2.70
N LYS A 429 25.06 14.42 2.21
CA LYS A 429 24.23 13.54 3.02
C LYS A 429 24.87 12.17 3.11
N GLU A 430 25.10 11.70 4.32
CA GLU A 430 25.68 10.39 4.58
C GLU A 430 24.64 9.49 5.26
N ARG A 431 24.40 8.31 4.69
CA ARG A 431 23.54 7.27 5.27
C ARG A 431 24.36 6.01 5.49
N ALA A 432 24.46 5.59 6.74
CA ALA A 432 25.16 4.39 7.16
C ALA A 432 24.14 3.32 7.60
N GLN A 433 24.28 2.11 7.07
CA GLN A 433 23.54 0.93 7.53
C GLN A 433 24.54 -0.02 8.18
N LEU A 434 24.25 -0.44 9.41
CA LEU A 434 25.07 -1.34 10.20
C LEU A 434 24.22 -2.48 10.75
N ALA A 435 24.49 -3.70 10.33
CA ALA A 435 23.93 -4.90 10.92
C ALA A 435 25.01 -5.59 11.77
N LEU A 436 24.67 -5.93 13.01
CA LEU A 436 25.59 -6.58 13.94
C LEU A 436 24.93 -7.71 14.73
N TYR A 437 25.72 -8.74 15.03
CA TYR A 437 25.34 -9.84 15.90
C TYR A 437 25.98 -9.66 17.28
N ALA A 438 25.15 -9.65 18.33
CA ALA A 438 25.58 -9.52 19.71
C ALA A 438 25.21 -10.74 20.54
N GLN A 439 26.04 -11.07 21.54
CA GLN A 439 25.73 -12.11 22.54
C GLN A 439 24.51 -11.73 23.37
N ASP A 440 24.47 -10.47 23.81
CA ASP A 440 23.35 -9.88 24.54
C ASP A 440 22.84 -8.65 23.77
N VAL A 441 21.73 -8.85 23.06
CA VAL A 441 21.08 -7.82 22.25
C VAL A 441 20.56 -6.67 23.13
N GLU A 442 20.08 -6.98 24.33
CA GLU A 442 19.46 -6.01 25.23
C GLU A 442 20.51 -5.11 25.90
N LYS A 443 21.62 -5.70 26.33
CA LYS A 443 22.78 -4.94 26.80
C LYS A 443 23.35 -4.03 25.71
N SER A 444 23.51 -4.55 24.49
CA SER A 444 24.03 -3.78 23.35
C SER A 444 23.08 -2.64 22.97
N TYR A 445 21.77 -2.91 22.95
CA TYR A 445 20.72 -1.91 22.72
C TYR A 445 20.81 -0.77 23.74
N ASN A 446 20.90 -1.09 25.04
CA ASN A 446 21.01 -0.09 26.10
C ASN A 446 22.31 0.71 26.02
N GLN A 447 23.43 0.07 25.67
CA GLN A 447 24.71 0.76 25.46
C GLN A 447 24.66 1.75 24.30
N ILE A 448 23.99 1.41 23.20
CA ILE A 448 23.81 2.32 22.06
C ILE A 448 22.85 3.46 22.43
N LYS A 449 21.77 3.16 23.16
CA LYS A 449 20.84 4.19 23.66
C LYS A 449 21.54 5.19 24.57
N ALA A 450 22.52 4.74 25.36
CA ALA A 450 23.34 5.58 26.23
C ALA A 450 24.31 6.51 25.46
N LEU A 451 24.50 6.31 24.15
CA LEU A 451 25.28 7.23 23.30
C LEU A 451 24.49 8.50 22.93
N ALA A 452 23.21 8.60 23.27
CA ALA A 452 22.41 9.79 23.00
C ALA A 452 23.03 11.04 23.63
N SER A 453 23.21 12.08 22.83
CA SER A 453 23.81 13.36 23.22
C SER A 453 23.20 14.50 22.40
N PRO A 454 23.47 15.78 22.70
CA PRO A 454 23.01 16.89 21.84
C PRO A 454 23.44 16.74 20.37
N LYS A 455 24.56 16.05 20.13
CA LYS A 455 25.12 15.76 18.82
C LYS A 455 24.70 14.40 18.23
N ILE A 456 24.09 13.53 19.04
CA ILE A 456 23.64 12.18 18.66
C ILE A 456 22.17 12.06 19.03
N GLN A 457 21.30 12.26 18.04
CA GLN A 457 19.85 12.24 18.22
C GLN A 457 19.30 10.89 17.79
N ILE A 458 18.74 10.13 18.73
CA ILE A 458 18.07 8.86 18.41
C ILE A 458 16.66 9.17 17.90
N THR A 459 16.39 8.87 16.63
CA THR A 459 15.09 9.06 15.98
C THR A 459 14.14 7.91 16.29
N ASN A 460 14.66 6.68 16.27
CA ASN A 460 13.89 5.48 16.56
C ASN A 460 14.76 4.47 17.31
N ALA A 461 14.18 3.76 18.26
CA ALA A 461 14.82 2.67 19.00
C ALA A 461 13.76 1.66 19.42
N THR A 462 13.79 0.48 18.81
CA THR A 462 12.87 -0.63 19.13
C THR A 462 13.64 -1.87 19.52
N LEU A 463 13.07 -2.61 20.47
CA LEU A 463 13.54 -3.92 20.90
C LEU A 463 12.40 -4.91 20.71
N ASP A 464 12.52 -5.75 19.70
CA ASP A 464 11.49 -6.72 19.32
C ASP A 464 11.82 -8.07 19.98
N ARG A 465 10.83 -8.63 20.70
CA ARG A 465 10.88 -9.99 21.26
C ARG A 465 9.75 -10.79 20.63
N ASP A 466 10.07 -11.87 19.93
CA ASP A 466 9.02 -12.72 19.35
C ASP A 466 8.63 -13.88 20.29
N ASN A 467 7.49 -14.51 20.00
CA ASN A 467 6.98 -15.66 20.75
C ASN A 467 7.88 -16.90 20.66
N ALA A 468 8.82 -16.92 19.70
CA ALA A 468 9.84 -17.96 19.56
C ALA A 468 11.08 -17.67 20.41
N GLY A 469 11.07 -16.61 21.23
CA GLY A 469 12.18 -16.24 22.09
C GLY A 469 13.36 -15.64 21.33
N ARG A 470 13.18 -15.13 20.12
CA ARG A 470 14.16 -14.34 19.38
C ARG A 470 14.05 -12.88 19.79
N VAL A 471 15.20 -12.28 20.11
CA VAL A 471 15.29 -10.85 20.45
C VAL A 471 16.12 -10.19 19.35
N SER A 472 15.62 -9.09 18.83
CA SER A 472 16.30 -8.23 17.87
C SER A 472 16.07 -6.77 18.23
N ALA A 473 16.98 -5.88 17.86
CA ALA A 473 16.82 -4.45 18.09
C ALA A 473 17.10 -3.65 16.81
N ARG A 474 16.35 -2.57 16.61
CA ARG A 474 16.60 -1.59 15.53
C ARG A 474 16.74 -0.21 16.14
N ILE A 475 17.78 0.51 15.74
CA ILE A 475 18.06 1.86 16.21
C ILE A 475 18.39 2.73 15.00
N SER A 476 17.72 3.87 14.89
CA SER A 476 18.00 4.88 13.89
C SER A 476 18.39 6.17 14.59
N MET A 477 19.54 6.73 14.23
CA MET A 477 20.07 7.95 14.86
C MET A 477 20.67 8.92 13.85
N LEU A 478 20.61 10.20 14.17
CA LEU A 478 21.28 11.29 13.45
C LEU A 478 22.49 11.73 14.25
N ILE A 479 23.66 11.67 13.64
CA ILE A 479 24.95 11.93 14.27
C ILE A 479 25.59 13.15 13.63
N ALA A 480 26.12 14.07 14.43
CA ALA A 480 26.91 15.18 13.92
C ALA A 480 28.15 14.67 13.14
N PRO A 481 28.50 15.27 11.99
CA PRO A 481 29.53 14.74 11.08
C PRO A 481 30.93 14.65 11.70
N GLU A 482 31.23 15.42 12.75
CA GLU A 482 32.50 15.35 13.48
C GLU A 482 32.61 14.14 14.43
N GLU A 483 31.47 13.54 14.83
CA GLU A 483 31.43 12.41 15.77
C GLU A 483 31.02 11.09 15.10
N SER A 484 30.64 11.12 13.83
CA SER A 484 30.09 9.96 13.11
C SER A 484 31.05 8.76 13.10
N ASP A 485 32.32 8.97 12.75
CA ASP A 485 33.31 7.89 12.70
C ASP A 485 33.56 7.24 14.07
N ALA A 486 33.64 8.07 15.11
CA ALA A 486 33.86 7.60 16.48
C ALA A 486 32.65 6.81 17.01
N VAL A 487 31.43 7.27 16.73
CA VAL A 487 30.20 6.58 17.12
C VAL A 487 30.05 5.26 16.36
N ILE A 488 30.24 5.26 15.03
CA ILE A 488 30.18 4.05 14.21
C ILE A 488 31.21 3.03 14.72
N ALA A 489 32.44 3.45 15.04
CA ALA A 489 33.46 2.56 15.61
C ALA A 489 33.04 1.96 16.97
N LYS A 490 32.46 2.78 17.87
CA LYS A 490 31.92 2.30 19.15
C LYS A 490 30.82 1.27 18.96
N VAL A 491 29.86 1.52 18.06
CA VAL A 491 28.77 0.58 17.79
C VAL A 491 29.29 -0.71 17.15
N LYS A 492 30.26 -0.61 16.23
CA LYS A 492 30.94 -1.79 15.65
C LYS A 492 31.68 -2.63 16.69
N ALA A 493 32.10 -2.06 17.82
CA ALA A 493 32.77 -2.78 18.89
C ALA A 493 31.81 -3.56 19.82
N LEU A 494 30.50 -3.32 19.75
CA LEU A 494 29.51 -3.97 20.63
C LEU A 494 29.12 -5.39 20.18
N GLY A 495 29.41 -5.74 18.94
CA GLY A 495 29.10 -7.04 18.38
C GLY A 495 29.89 -7.30 17.11
N ARG A 496 29.70 -8.47 16.52
CA ARG A 496 30.33 -8.79 15.23
C ARG A 496 29.52 -8.15 14.10
N VAL A 497 30.19 -7.46 13.20
CA VAL A 497 29.56 -6.80 12.05
C VAL A 497 29.20 -7.83 10.99
N ASP A 498 27.92 -7.88 10.62
CA ASP A 498 27.43 -8.68 9.48
C ASP A 498 27.53 -7.88 8.18
N LYS A 499 26.97 -6.66 8.19
CA LYS A 499 26.93 -5.79 7.02
C LYS A 499 27.13 -4.34 7.43
N PHE A 500 28.04 -3.66 6.75
CA PHE A 500 28.20 -2.21 6.84
C PHE A 500 28.15 -1.60 5.45
N GLN A 501 27.27 -0.62 5.24
CA GLN A 501 27.16 0.11 3.99
C GLN A 501 27.09 1.60 4.28
N LEU A 502 27.96 2.37 3.63
CA LEU A 502 27.96 3.84 3.69
C LEU A 502 27.57 4.36 2.31
N GLN A 503 26.49 5.13 2.26
CA GLN A 503 26.02 5.83 1.07
C GLN A 503 26.23 7.33 1.27
N THR A 504 26.91 7.96 0.32
CA THR A 504 27.17 9.40 0.32
C THR A 504 26.48 10.04 -0.87
N GLU A 505 25.64 11.03 -0.63
CA GLU A 505 24.86 11.73 -1.64
C GLU A 505 25.21 13.23 -1.57
N ARG A 506 25.69 13.79 -2.69
CA ARG A 506 26.01 15.22 -2.80
C ARG A 506 24.78 15.95 -3.34
N VAL A 507 24.11 16.74 -2.51
CA VAL A 507 22.90 17.50 -2.89
C VAL A 507 23.26 18.97 -3.06
N ALA A 508 22.86 19.58 -4.17
CA ALA A 508 23.01 21.01 -4.38
C ALA A 508 22.09 21.81 -3.44
N ARG A 509 22.61 22.85 -2.80
CA ARG A 509 21.85 23.80 -1.98
C ARG A 509 21.54 25.04 -2.84
N GLY A 510 20.29 25.14 -3.31
CA GLY A 510 19.89 26.06 -4.38
C GLY A 510 20.44 25.66 -5.75
N GLY A 511 19.73 25.98 -6.84
CA GLY A 511 20.16 25.64 -8.21
C GLY A 511 20.14 24.14 -8.56
N GLN A 512 20.50 23.80 -9.79
CA GLN A 512 20.56 22.41 -10.31
C GLN A 512 21.92 22.07 -10.96
N GLY A 513 22.85 23.03 -11.02
CA GLY A 513 24.15 22.87 -11.69
C GLY A 513 25.22 22.17 -10.85
N MET A 514 26.18 21.55 -11.52
CA MET A 514 27.43 21.09 -10.91
C MET A 514 28.41 22.26 -10.87
N SER A 515 28.65 22.84 -9.69
CA SER A 515 29.73 23.83 -9.49
C SER A 515 30.94 23.14 -8.86
N GLU A 516 32.12 23.30 -9.45
CA GLU A 516 33.37 22.77 -8.88
C GLU A 516 33.81 23.59 -7.65
N ASP A 517 33.45 24.88 -7.60
CA ASP A 517 33.92 25.84 -6.60
C ASP A 517 32.99 26.00 -5.38
N ALA A 518 31.81 25.38 -5.40
CA ALA A 518 30.84 25.57 -4.32
C ALA A 518 31.22 24.80 -3.05
N LYS A 519 31.24 25.50 -1.91
CA LYS A 519 31.61 24.96 -0.59
C LYS A 519 30.77 23.72 -0.27
N THR A 520 31.44 22.64 0.13
CA THR A 520 30.78 21.39 0.54
C THR A 520 30.67 21.35 2.06
N GLU A 521 29.44 21.32 2.57
CA GLU A 521 29.11 21.18 3.98
C GLU A 521 28.58 19.75 4.24
N ARG A 522 29.05 19.08 5.30
CA ARG A 522 28.55 17.75 5.67
C ARG A 522 27.29 17.90 6.54
N ASP A 523 26.22 17.22 6.15
CA ASP A 523 25.01 17.12 6.97
C ASP A 523 25.19 16.10 8.11
N LYS A 524 24.20 16.02 9.00
CA LYS A 524 24.10 14.95 9.99
C LYS A 524 24.06 13.58 9.30
N VAL A 525 24.85 12.64 9.80
CA VAL A 525 24.92 11.26 9.31
C VAL A 525 23.76 10.46 9.87
N GLN A 526 22.96 9.84 9.01
CA GLN A 526 21.90 8.94 9.43
C GLN A 526 22.48 7.52 9.58
N LEU A 527 22.57 7.02 10.81
CA LEU A 527 23.01 5.66 11.11
C LEU A 527 21.82 4.78 11.50
N ASN A 528 21.60 3.73 10.72
CA ASN A 528 20.62 2.68 10.99
C ASN A 528 21.35 1.42 11.45
N VAL A 529 21.12 1.04 12.71
CA VAL A 529 21.72 -0.12 13.36
C VAL A 529 20.66 -1.21 13.53
N THR A 530 20.96 -2.42 13.07
CA THR A 530 20.15 -3.62 13.34
C THR A 530 20.99 -4.60 14.14
N ILE A 531 20.44 -5.09 15.25
CA ILE A 531 21.11 -5.99 16.17
C ILE A 531 20.31 -7.29 16.26
N ALA A 532 20.98 -8.42 16.06
CA ALA A 532 20.40 -9.73 16.24
C ALA A 532 21.28 -10.61 17.15
N ARG A 533 20.74 -11.72 17.65
CA ARG A 533 21.53 -12.70 18.40
C ARG A 533 22.48 -13.46 17.48
N GLU A 534 23.68 -13.78 17.97
CA GLU A 534 24.64 -14.65 17.27
C GLU A 534 24.04 -16.01 16.85
N GLU A 535 23.07 -16.53 17.60
CA GLU A 535 22.42 -17.82 17.28
C GLU A 535 21.55 -17.78 16.02
N GLN A 536 21.10 -16.59 15.62
CA GLN A 536 20.26 -16.38 14.44
C GLN A 536 21.08 -16.12 13.18
N GLU A 537 22.41 -16.07 13.31
CA GLU A 537 23.31 -15.88 12.20
C GLU A 537 23.30 -17.10 11.26
N ALA A 538 23.18 -16.82 9.97
CA ALA A 538 23.25 -17.82 8.91
C ALA A 538 24.72 -18.25 8.68
N PRO A 539 24.99 -19.56 8.56
CA PRO A 539 26.34 -20.06 8.28
C PRO A 539 26.81 -19.62 6.89
N LEU A 540 28.03 -19.07 6.81
CA LEU A 540 28.68 -18.77 5.53
C LEU A 540 29.04 -20.06 4.78
N GLN A 541 29.34 -21.12 5.53
CA GLN A 541 29.68 -22.43 4.98
C GLN A 541 29.00 -23.54 5.77
N GLN A 542 28.38 -24.47 5.05
CA GLN A 542 27.81 -25.69 5.59
C GLN A 542 28.63 -26.90 5.12
N THR A 543 29.14 -27.67 6.06
CA THR A 543 29.86 -28.92 5.77
C THR A 543 29.10 -30.09 6.34
N THR A 544 28.80 -31.11 5.54
CA THR A 544 28.29 -32.39 6.04
C THR A 544 29.34 -33.45 5.79
N LEU A 545 29.65 -34.26 6.79
CA LEU A 545 30.65 -35.31 6.69
C LEU A 545 30.27 -36.53 7.53
N ARG A 546 30.75 -37.70 7.12
CA ARG A 546 30.62 -38.96 7.87
C ARG A 546 31.97 -39.41 8.38
N VAL A 547 32.02 -39.87 9.62
CA VAL A 547 33.23 -40.41 10.25
C VAL A 547 32.97 -41.85 10.64
N ARG A 548 33.78 -42.76 10.10
CA ARG A 548 33.78 -44.17 10.51
C ARG A 548 34.60 -44.34 11.78
N ALA A 549 34.00 -44.88 12.85
CA ALA A 549 34.64 -45.06 14.16
C ALA A 549 34.45 -46.47 14.75
N SER A 550 35.36 -46.88 15.64
CA SER A 550 35.26 -48.13 16.40
C SER A 550 34.32 -48.02 17.60
N SER A 551 34.34 -46.89 18.32
CA SER A 551 33.39 -46.53 19.37
C SER A 551 32.74 -45.18 19.04
N VAL A 552 31.42 -45.12 19.04
CA VAL A 552 30.70 -43.89 18.65
C VAL A 552 30.60 -42.90 19.81
N SER A 553 30.47 -43.41 21.03
CA SER A 553 30.32 -42.62 22.25
C SER A 553 31.60 -41.87 22.65
N GLU A 554 32.77 -42.50 22.57
CA GLU A 554 34.05 -41.86 22.90
C GLU A 554 34.42 -40.81 21.85
N ARG A 555 34.26 -41.14 20.56
CA ARG A 555 34.52 -40.19 19.47
C ARG A 555 33.57 -39.00 19.48
N ALA A 556 32.31 -39.19 19.85
CA ALA A 556 31.39 -38.07 20.05
C ALA A 556 31.85 -37.13 21.18
N LYS A 557 32.44 -37.65 22.27
CA LYS A 557 33.02 -36.82 23.35
C LYS A 557 34.29 -36.09 22.88
N GLU A 558 35.18 -36.77 22.17
CA GLU A 558 36.38 -36.16 21.59
C GLU A 558 36.05 -35.03 20.60
N LEU A 559 35.01 -35.20 19.79
CA LEU A 559 34.52 -34.16 18.87
C LEU A 559 34.07 -32.89 19.60
N ARG A 560 33.41 -33.02 20.77
CA ARG A 560 33.03 -31.84 21.58
C ARG A 560 34.27 -31.12 22.09
N ASN A 561 35.23 -31.87 22.64
CA ASN A 561 36.48 -31.29 23.16
C ASN A 561 37.32 -30.62 22.07
N LEU A 562 37.33 -31.17 20.85
CA LEU A 562 38.02 -30.57 19.71
C LEU A 562 37.33 -29.31 19.20
N ALA A 563 35.99 -29.30 19.18
CA ALA A 563 35.23 -28.09 18.86
C ALA A 563 35.52 -26.97 19.86
N GLU A 564 35.48 -27.27 21.17
CA GLU A 564 35.78 -26.30 22.22
C GLU A 564 37.21 -25.73 22.10
N LYS A 565 38.21 -26.58 21.82
CA LYS A 565 39.60 -26.16 21.58
C LYS A 565 39.76 -25.20 20.39
N GLN A 566 38.88 -25.30 19.40
CA GLN A 566 38.90 -24.45 18.19
C GLN A 566 37.93 -23.26 18.29
N ASN A 567 37.48 -22.90 19.50
CA ASN A 567 36.48 -21.86 19.75
C ASN A 567 35.14 -22.12 19.04
N GLY A 568 34.82 -23.39 18.79
CA GLY A 568 33.55 -23.86 18.26
C GLY A 568 32.57 -24.26 19.36
N ARG A 569 31.27 -24.17 19.05
CA ARG A 569 30.19 -24.60 19.96
C ARG A 569 29.42 -25.77 19.35
N VAL A 570 28.98 -26.69 20.21
CA VAL A 570 28.13 -27.81 19.81
C VAL A 570 26.68 -27.34 19.80
N ARG A 571 26.01 -27.35 18.64
CA ARG A 571 24.59 -26.95 18.52
C ARG A 571 23.65 -28.05 18.95
N ALA A 572 23.90 -29.27 18.48
CA ALA A 572 23.13 -30.44 18.86
C ALA A 572 24.01 -31.68 18.84
N SER A 573 23.70 -32.62 19.72
CA SER A 573 24.30 -33.94 19.72
C SER A 573 23.23 -34.96 20.02
N SER A 574 22.98 -35.86 19.08
CA SER A 574 22.06 -36.98 19.26
C SER A 574 22.80 -38.30 19.12
N PHE A 575 22.34 -39.29 19.88
CA PHE A 575 22.85 -40.65 19.86
C PHE A 575 21.69 -41.60 19.59
N ALA A 576 21.85 -42.50 18.64
CA ALA A 576 20.89 -43.53 18.30
C ALA A 576 21.60 -44.87 18.13
N ARG A 577 20.92 -45.94 18.52
CA ARG A 577 21.38 -47.32 18.31
C ARG A 577 20.30 -48.08 17.57
N ASP A 578 20.66 -48.64 16.42
CA ASP A 578 19.77 -49.47 15.62
C ASP A 578 19.52 -50.83 16.30
N PRO A 579 18.37 -51.48 16.07
CA PRO A 579 18.09 -52.86 16.51
C PRO A 579 19.12 -53.89 16.05
N ASN A 580 19.86 -53.57 14.98
CA ASN A 580 20.93 -54.39 14.42
C ASN A 580 22.30 -54.15 15.10
N GLY A 581 22.35 -53.41 16.22
CA GLY A 581 23.56 -53.15 16.99
C GLY A 581 24.51 -52.12 16.38
N ARG A 582 24.06 -51.34 15.38
CA ARG A 582 24.81 -50.21 14.82
C ARG A 582 24.56 -48.96 15.66
N GLU A 583 25.62 -48.24 15.98
CA GLU A 583 25.53 -46.99 16.71
C GLU A 583 25.77 -45.83 15.76
N PHE A 584 24.99 -44.76 15.91
CA PHE A 584 25.13 -43.52 15.17
C PHE A 584 25.07 -42.34 16.13
N ALA A 585 25.96 -41.38 15.94
CA ALA A 585 25.88 -40.08 16.60
C ALA A 585 25.86 -38.97 15.55
N ASN A 586 24.90 -38.07 15.65
CA ASN A 586 24.89 -36.84 14.87
C ASN A 586 25.37 -35.71 15.77
N VAL A 587 26.44 -35.04 15.36
CA VAL A 587 27.02 -33.91 16.08
C VAL A 587 27.02 -32.72 15.13
N SER A 588 26.29 -31.66 15.47
CA SER A 588 26.35 -30.40 14.75
C SER A 588 27.21 -29.40 15.52
N LEU A 589 28.20 -28.83 14.84
CA LEU A 589 29.18 -27.91 15.37
C LEU A 589 29.09 -26.58 14.62
N ARG A 590 29.27 -25.47 15.32
CA ARG A 590 29.43 -24.15 14.71
C ARG A 590 30.81 -23.60 15.08
N VAL A 591 31.62 -23.26 14.09
CA VAL A 591 33.03 -22.86 14.26
C VAL A 591 33.31 -21.61 13.43
N PRO A 592 34.13 -20.65 13.90
CA PRO A 592 34.57 -19.53 13.07
C PRO A 592 35.39 -20.01 11.86
N MET A 593 35.23 -19.37 10.71
CA MET A 593 35.94 -19.71 9.46
C MET A 593 37.47 -19.74 9.62
N LYS A 594 38.06 -18.84 10.43
CA LYS A 594 39.49 -18.83 10.74
C LYS A 594 40.00 -20.16 11.34
N ASN A 595 39.16 -20.84 12.12
CA ASN A 595 39.51 -22.10 12.81
C ASN A 595 38.91 -23.33 12.10
N TYR A 596 38.24 -23.15 10.97
CA TYR A 596 37.66 -24.26 10.20
C TYR A 596 38.75 -25.21 9.67
N GLY A 597 39.84 -24.65 9.13
CA GLY A 597 40.93 -25.45 8.56
C GLY A 597 41.63 -26.34 9.59
N SER A 598 41.92 -25.81 10.78
CA SER A 598 42.51 -26.56 11.89
C SER A 598 41.58 -27.65 12.41
N LEU A 599 40.28 -27.36 12.48
CA LEU A 599 39.28 -28.35 12.87
C LEU A 599 39.19 -29.49 11.85
N MET A 600 39.11 -29.20 10.55
CA MET A 600 39.08 -30.23 9.50
C MET A 600 40.32 -31.12 9.51
N GLN A 601 41.50 -30.55 9.78
CA GLN A 601 42.74 -31.31 9.95
C GLN A 601 42.67 -32.25 11.17
N SER A 602 42.13 -31.77 12.30
CA SER A 602 41.97 -32.59 13.50
C SER A 602 40.91 -33.70 13.33
N LEU A 603 39.87 -33.47 12.52
CA LEU A 603 38.84 -34.46 12.21
C LEU A 603 39.39 -35.61 11.38
N GLY A 604 40.32 -35.34 10.46
CA GLY A 604 41.00 -36.38 9.68
C GLY A 604 41.84 -37.35 10.53
N ALA A 605 42.26 -36.92 11.72
CA ALA A 605 42.99 -37.77 12.67
C ALA A 605 42.09 -38.72 13.48
N LEU A 606 40.78 -38.45 13.56
CA LEU A 606 39.82 -39.24 14.35
C LEU A 606 39.31 -40.49 13.61
N GLY A 607 39.38 -40.51 12.29
CA GLY A 607 38.90 -41.62 11.47
C GLY A 607 38.87 -41.31 9.98
N LYS A 608 38.44 -42.28 9.17
CA LYS A 608 38.27 -42.07 7.72
C LYS A 608 37.04 -41.19 7.49
N LEU A 609 37.28 -40.01 6.91
CA LEU A 609 36.25 -39.08 6.46
C LEU A 609 35.60 -39.62 5.18
N GLU A 610 34.27 -39.70 5.17
CA GLU A 610 33.47 -40.15 4.04
C GLU A 610 32.38 -39.12 3.73
N ASN A 611 32.00 -39.03 2.45
CA ASN A 611 30.91 -38.16 1.97
C ASN A 611 31.02 -36.71 2.48
N VAL A 612 32.21 -36.12 2.38
CA VAL A 612 32.41 -34.70 2.72
C VAL A 612 31.76 -33.85 1.63
N SER A 613 30.69 -33.16 1.97
CA SER A 613 30.04 -32.17 1.11
C SER A 613 30.19 -30.79 1.75
N VAL A 614 30.74 -29.84 1.01
CA VAL A 614 30.90 -28.45 1.44
C VAL A 614 30.03 -27.58 0.53
N HIS A 615 29.13 -26.82 1.14
CA HIS A 615 28.35 -25.78 0.47
C HIS A 615 28.75 -24.43 1.06
N ARG A 616 29.26 -23.53 0.22
CA ARG A 616 29.63 -22.17 0.60
C ARG A 616 28.67 -21.20 -0.09
N GLU A 617 28.15 -20.26 0.66
CA GLU A 617 27.29 -19.20 0.14
C GLU A 617 28.18 -18.02 -0.29
N GLU A 618 28.16 -17.65 -1.57
CA GLU A 618 28.88 -16.48 -2.08
C GLU A 618 28.05 -15.21 -1.84
N ARG A 619 28.62 -14.23 -1.14
CA ARG A 619 27.99 -12.93 -0.86
C ARG A 619 28.83 -11.79 -1.45
N PRO A 620 28.63 -11.42 -2.73
CA PRO A 620 29.53 -10.54 -3.46
C PRO A 620 29.54 -9.06 -3.02
N ASP A 621 28.49 -8.56 -2.34
CA ASP A 621 28.28 -7.11 -2.14
C ASP A 621 28.42 -6.60 -0.68
N ALA A 622 28.95 -7.44 0.22
CA ALA A 622 29.03 -7.08 1.63
C ALA A 622 30.50 -7.06 2.08
N GLN A 623 30.89 -5.95 2.72
CA GLN A 623 32.16 -5.84 3.44
C GLN A 623 32.03 -6.65 4.75
N ILE A 624 31.94 -7.97 4.62
CA ILE A 624 31.79 -8.93 5.72
C ILE A 624 33.17 -9.25 6.26
N ASP A 625 33.27 -9.42 7.57
CA ASP A 625 34.43 -10.05 8.21
C ASP A 625 34.39 -11.57 7.98
N GLU A 626 34.79 -12.02 6.77
CA GLU A 626 34.76 -13.44 6.37
C GLU A 626 35.54 -14.36 7.32
N ALA A 627 36.59 -13.85 7.96
CA ALA A 627 37.44 -14.64 8.85
C ALA A 627 36.69 -15.11 10.10
N ASN A 628 35.74 -14.30 10.59
CA ASN A 628 34.97 -14.56 11.81
C ASN A 628 33.54 -15.05 11.54
N ALA A 629 33.17 -15.23 10.27
CA ALA A 629 31.87 -15.79 9.88
C ALA A 629 31.71 -17.25 10.37
N PRO A 630 30.49 -17.69 10.71
CA PRO A 630 30.25 -19.06 11.18
C PRO A 630 30.27 -20.08 10.05
N ALA A 631 30.91 -21.21 10.30
CA ALA A 631 30.80 -22.44 9.53
C ALA A 631 30.03 -23.49 10.35
N ASP A 632 28.92 -23.99 9.81
CA ASP A 632 28.15 -25.08 10.41
C ASP A 632 28.65 -26.42 9.83
N ILE A 633 28.95 -27.36 10.72
CA ILE A 633 29.51 -28.66 10.37
C ILE A 633 28.61 -29.74 10.99
N SER A 634 28.00 -30.55 10.14
CA SER A 634 27.19 -31.71 10.53
C SER A 634 28.01 -32.98 10.36
N ILE A 635 28.31 -33.63 11.48
CA ILE A 635 29.15 -34.83 11.55
C ILE A 635 28.27 -36.02 11.94
N GLN A 636 28.21 -37.03 11.08
CA GLN A 636 27.60 -38.31 11.42
C GLN A 636 28.69 -39.35 11.70
N VAL A 637 28.83 -39.73 12.97
CA VAL A 637 29.75 -40.79 13.41
C VAL A 637 29.00 -42.11 13.41
N TYR A 638 29.57 -43.17 12.83
CA TYR A 638 28.92 -44.49 12.78
C TYR A 638 29.88 -45.66 13.04
N SER A 639 29.37 -46.73 13.65
CA SER A 639 30.14 -47.96 13.95
C SER A 639 30.16 -48.95 12.77
N GLN A 640 31.20 -49.78 12.69
CA GLN A 640 31.20 -50.96 11.82
C GLN A 640 30.14 -51.93 12.34
N GLY A 641 29.08 -52.19 11.57
CA GLY A 641 28.03 -53.09 12.00
C GLY A 641 28.57 -54.48 12.35
N LYS A 642 28.03 -55.10 13.40
CA LYS A 642 28.34 -56.50 13.74
C LYS A 642 28.00 -57.39 12.53
N ILE A 643 28.90 -58.30 12.17
CA ILE A 643 28.75 -59.22 11.02
C ILE A 643 27.65 -60.27 11.27
N VAL A 644 27.19 -60.43 12.51
CA VAL A 644 26.05 -61.30 12.86
C VAL A 644 25.02 -60.49 13.65
N PRO A 645 23.79 -60.31 13.14
CA PRO A 645 22.68 -59.81 13.93
C PRO A 645 22.42 -60.75 15.11
N ASP A 646 22.22 -60.22 16.32
CA ASP A 646 21.82 -61.01 17.50
C ASP A 646 20.45 -61.72 17.30
N ASN A 647 19.75 -61.42 16.20
CA ASN A 647 18.46 -61.96 15.78
C ASN A 647 18.50 -63.01 14.65
N THR A 648 19.67 -63.40 14.13
CA THR A 648 19.78 -64.49 13.15
C THR A 648 20.27 -65.76 13.85
N GLY A 649 19.35 -66.39 14.58
CA GLY A 649 19.54 -67.73 15.14
C GLY A 649 18.22 -68.48 15.13
N VAL A 650 18.28 -69.82 15.08
CA VAL A 650 17.10 -70.70 15.04
C VAL A 650 16.10 -70.37 16.16
N ILE A 651 16.60 -69.94 17.32
CA ILE A 651 15.81 -69.52 18.48
C ILE A 651 15.03 -68.21 18.23
N ALA A 652 15.57 -67.27 17.45
CA ALA A 652 14.89 -66.02 17.11
C ALA A 652 13.74 -66.25 16.12
N THR A 653 13.92 -67.14 15.14
CA THR A 653 12.84 -67.60 14.25
C THR A 653 11.75 -68.33 15.02
N LEU A 654 12.11 -69.19 15.97
CA LEU A 654 11.16 -69.92 16.80
C LEU A 654 10.31 -68.98 17.67
N ARG A 655 10.94 -67.97 18.29
CA ARG A 655 10.22 -66.92 19.03
C ARG A 655 9.28 -66.12 18.13
N ARG A 656 9.71 -65.80 16.91
CA ARG A 656 8.88 -65.02 15.97
C ARG A 656 7.67 -65.81 15.48
N THR A 657 7.82 -67.10 15.18
CA THR A 657 6.69 -67.97 14.79
C THR A 657 5.76 -68.25 15.96
N LEU A 658 6.29 -68.40 17.19
CA LEU A 658 5.46 -68.54 18.39
C LEU A 658 4.68 -67.27 18.69
N ALA A 659 5.31 -66.10 18.59
CA ALA A 659 4.64 -64.82 18.78
C ALA A 659 3.57 -64.57 17.71
N GLN A 660 3.84 -64.88 16.44
CA GLN A 660 2.85 -64.79 15.36
C GLN A 660 1.72 -65.81 15.52
N GLY A 661 2.01 -67.04 15.98
CA GLY A 661 1.00 -68.04 16.30
C GLY A 661 0.10 -67.64 17.48
N ALA A 662 0.69 -67.07 18.54
CA ALA A 662 -0.05 -66.55 19.69
C ALA A 662 -0.93 -65.35 19.32
N ALA A 663 -0.42 -64.44 18.48
CA ALA A 663 -1.20 -63.31 17.97
C ALA A 663 -2.38 -63.78 17.09
N ALA A 664 -2.17 -64.78 16.24
CA ALA A 664 -3.24 -65.35 15.42
C ALA A 664 -4.32 -66.06 16.26
N LEU A 665 -3.92 -66.78 17.32
CA LEU A 665 -4.86 -67.38 18.27
C LEU A 665 -5.66 -66.32 19.03
N MET A 666 -5.01 -65.27 19.54
CA MET A 666 -5.70 -64.14 20.18
C MET A 666 -6.70 -63.47 19.23
N TRP A 667 -6.33 -63.28 17.96
CA TRP A 667 -7.22 -62.74 16.94
C TRP A 667 -8.43 -63.64 16.67
N SER A 668 -8.24 -64.96 16.66
CA SER A 668 -9.34 -65.92 16.51
C SER A 668 -10.31 -65.92 17.71
N VAL A 669 -9.78 -65.85 18.94
CA VAL A 669 -10.59 -65.77 20.17
C VAL A 669 -11.39 -64.45 20.20
N GLN A 670 -10.79 -63.35 19.76
CA GLN A 670 -11.45 -62.06 19.67
C GLN A 670 -12.60 -62.07 18.64
N LEU A 671 -12.42 -62.71 17.48
CA LEU A 671 -13.48 -62.89 16.48
C LEU A 671 -14.64 -63.77 17.01
N ILE A 672 -14.34 -64.84 17.74
CA ILE A 672 -15.37 -65.70 18.37
C ILE A 672 -16.14 -64.93 19.44
N GLY A 673 -15.45 -64.11 20.25
CA GLY A 673 -16.09 -63.25 21.26
C GLY A 673 -17.06 -62.23 20.64
N VAL A 674 -16.67 -61.60 19.52
CA VAL A 674 -17.54 -60.68 18.78
C VAL A 674 -18.75 -61.40 18.17
N ALA A 675 -18.58 -62.61 17.63
CA ALA A 675 -19.68 -63.39 17.08
C ALA A 675 -20.72 -63.79 18.15
N LEU A 676 -20.28 -64.17 19.35
CA LEU A 676 -21.15 -64.48 20.48
C LEU A 676 -21.90 -63.23 20.98
N ALA A 677 -21.23 -62.09 21.07
CA ALA A 677 -21.84 -60.82 21.48
C ALA A 677 -22.92 -60.34 20.49
N PHE A 678 -22.81 -60.66 19.20
CA PHE A 678 -23.79 -60.30 18.18
C PHE A 678 -25.02 -61.22 18.15
N LEU A 679 -24.87 -62.51 18.49
CA LEU A 679 -25.96 -63.50 18.46
C LEU A 679 -26.84 -63.48 19.72
N LEU A 680 -26.27 -63.21 20.89
CA LEU A 680 -26.98 -63.19 22.18
C LEU A 680 -28.21 -62.26 22.23
N PRO A 681 -28.19 -61.02 21.69
CA PRO A 681 -29.34 -60.12 21.71
C PRO A 681 -30.53 -60.58 20.86
N TRP A 682 -30.31 -61.45 19.87
CA TRP A 682 -31.35 -61.96 18.98
C TRP A 682 -32.02 -63.25 19.49
N LEU A 683 -31.40 -63.96 20.45
CA LEU A 683 -31.98 -65.18 21.01
C LEU A 683 -33.19 -64.91 21.92
N LEU A 684 -33.21 -63.78 22.64
CA LEU A 684 -34.33 -63.37 23.50
C LEU A 684 -35.64 -63.08 22.74
N PRO A 685 -35.66 -62.28 21.65
CA PRO A 685 -36.89 -62.06 20.89
C PRO A 685 -37.37 -63.32 20.16
N ILE A 686 -36.48 -64.20 19.71
CA ILE A 686 -36.85 -65.48 19.07
C ILE A 686 -37.54 -66.41 20.09
N ALA A 687 -37.03 -66.50 21.32
CA ALA A 687 -37.68 -67.26 22.38
C ALA A 687 -39.08 -66.72 22.74
N LEU A 688 -39.26 -65.40 22.75
CA LEU A 688 -40.55 -64.74 22.96
C LEU A 688 -41.55 -64.99 21.82
N ILE A 689 -41.09 -65.03 20.56
CA ILE A 689 -41.93 -65.37 19.39
C ILE A 689 -42.38 -66.84 19.46
N ILE A 690 -41.49 -67.76 19.83
CA ILE A 690 -41.83 -69.19 19.98
C ILE A 690 -42.83 -69.38 21.14
N TRP A 691 -42.67 -68.64 22.24
CA TRP A 691 -43.61 -68.66 23.36
C TRP A 691 -44.98 -68.09 22.97
N GLY A 692 -45.01 -66.96 22.25
CA GLY A 692 -46.23 -66.36 21.71
C GLY A 692 -46.97 -67.28 20.72
N ALA A 693 -46.23 -67.95 19.83
CA ALA A 693 -46.79 -68.92 18.88
C ALA A 693 -47.42 -70.13 19.60
N ARG A 694 -46.80 -70.62 20.68
CA ARG A 694 -47.36 -71.70 21.53
C ARG A 694 -48.59 -71.25 22.33
N LEU A 695 -48.67 -69.98 22.72
CA LEU A 695 -49.86 -69.43 23.38
C LEU A 695 -51.04 -69.34 22.41
N ILE A 696 -50.78 -68.90 21.17
CA ILE A 696 -51.79 -68.78 20.10
C ILE A 696 -52.25 -70.17 19.62
N SER A 697 -51.37 -71.16 19.56
CA SER A 697 -51.75 -72.54 19.22
C SER A 697 -52.63 -73.18 20.31
N ARG A 698 -52.38 -72.88 21.59
CA ARG A 698 -53.24 -73.32 22.71
C ARG A 698 -54.60 -72.60 22.73
N ALA A 699 -54.66 -71.33 22.33
CA ALA A 699 -55.92 -70.58 22.20
C ALA A 699 -56.76 -70.96 20.96
N ARG A 700 -56.16 -71.56 19.92
CA ARG A 700 -56.90 -72.11 18.75
C ARG A 700 -57.34 -73.57 18.95
N ALA A 701 -56.78 -74.30 19.90
CA ALA A 701 -57.23 -75.65 20.28
C ALA A 701 -58.53 -75.66 21.10
N SER A 702 -58.92 -74.54 21.74
CA SER A 702 -60.20 -74.40 22.44
C SER A 702 -61.36 -73.85 21.56
N LYS A 703 -61.13 -73.65 20.25
CA LYS A 703 -62.15 -73.22 19.26
C LYS A 703 -62.44 -74.25 18.15
N ARG A 704 -61.95 -75.49 18.28
CA ARG A 704 -62.30 -76.64 17.41
C ARG A 704 -62.85 -77.85 18.19
N ALA A 705 -63.43 -77.57 19.37
CA ALA A 705 -64.40 -78.45 20.03
C ALA A 705 -65.76 -77.74 20.06
N ARG A 706 -66.24 -77.40 18.86
CA ARG A 706 -67.64 -77.26 18.46
C ARG A 706 -67.72 -77.52 16.97
#